data_AF-A0A497FCE7-F1
#
_entry.id   AF-A0A497FCE7-F1
#
_cell.length_a   1.000
_cell.length_b   1.000
_cell.length_c   1.000
_cell.angle_alpha   90.00
_cell.angle_beta   90.00
_cell.angle_gamma   90.00
#
_symmetry.space_group_name_H-M   'P 1'
#
loop_
_entity.id
_entity.type
_entity.pdbx_description
1 polymer ?
#
loop_
_entity_poly.entity_id
_entity_poly.type
_entity_poly.pdbx_seq_one_letter_code
_entity_poly.pdbx_strand_id
1 'polypeptide(L)'
;MRSQVGISKWVLVTILVVVIVAIVAAVITTYLYYSARPSKPTAPPPPTKPTKPTKPAIVIKDFRGKTIELAKPAERVVVLQSYWAEVIVALGKANTIVGVGSYVPYDEYLPPEVRDLPKVGSIFRGVNVEAIASLKPDVVIMDFGYGKADEIIKKLEQMGIPVIGLFIRGIEDEIKAIEILGKVLGAEEKAKKLIEFIKTRYGKLKELGAKVPESKRLKVVFISGSSVLKGGALSLYANASWGRAVEDIGAVNVALHEFPNKKWPKVDFETLVKWDPDVVFITSSVKYVQKVLDKVASDTRWHVLKAYKSGRIYVVPCWGSIGGVLDWGPRDIIGREYIAKLLYPDVYREVDWRGDMEYLLEHFYGIDIPKQAFAAYSIEWKEIVDPLGNVVKVPRKVKKVVDLISYLSDLALGVMDRLVGVSKYAKKNPVLLKVYPKIKDIPSPGSSFKVNIEVLEMLRPDVVIIWPYKPSVVEQIEKLGIPVVKVHLYSYDDVRRLLWCLGVLYGVVDRVKKIINDMDNLLMLVRERIKDIPSEKRVRVLYLWSKPTRVQGGRGTMNDAIVLAGGVNVAAKEFPDKSYVTVDFERIVKWNPDMIVIWWWAKYGPEDLLKDPKWSVVKAVKEGRVYKEPYYEHWGPDLTLFVLWLACKMYPDRFSDINFMEIANKYYMEWYGILYSEVASAG
;
A
#
# COMPACT_ATOMS: atom_id res chain seq x y z
N MET A 1 -12.76 96.14 40.78
CA MET A 1 -12.00 96.37 39.54
C MET A 1 -12.15 95.16 38.64
N ARG A 2 -12.69 95.36 37.44
CA ARG A 2 -12.74 94.37 36.35
C ARG A 2 -11.34 94.20 35.77
N SER A 3 -10.90 92.97 35.52
CA SER A 3 -9.82 92.69 34.56
C SER A 3 -10.24 91.49 33.69
N GLN A 4 -10.74 91.77 32.50
CA GLN A 4 -11.04 90.78 31.47
C GLN A 4 -9.71 90.27 30.88
N VAL A 5 -9.44 88.97 31.02
CA VAL A 5 -8.38 88.28 30.30
C VAL A 5 -9.00 87.74 29.00
N GLY A 6 -8.67 88.37 27.87
CA GLY A 6 -9.06 87.93 26.55
C GLY A 6 -8.21 86.74 26.09
N ILE A 7 -8.86 85.64 25.70
CA ILE A 7 -8.22 84.50 25.04
C ILE A 7 -7.72 84.97 23.66
N SER A 8 -6.44 84.71 23.35
CA SER A 8 -5.82 85.15 22.10
C SER A 8 -6.43 84.43 20.88
N LYS A 9 -6.54 85.13 19.75
CA LYS A 9 -7.09 84.60 18.49
C LYS A 9 -6.45 83.28 18.05
N TRP A 10 -5.18 83.05 18.38
CA TRP A 10 -4.47 81.81 18.04
C TRP A 10 -4.98 80.60 18.83
N VAL A 11 -5.38 80.76 20.08
CA VAL A 11 -5.95 79.67 20.90
C VAL A 11 -7.34 79.27 20.39
N LEU A 12 -8.15 80.23 19.94
CA LEU A 12 -9.43 79.96 19.28
C LEU A 12 -9.25 79.25 17.93
N VAL A 13 -8.23 79.61 17.15
CA VAL A 13 -7.91 78.92 15.89
C VAL A 13 -7.40 77.50 16.14
N THR A 14 -6.58 77.26 17.16
CA THR A 14 -6.13 75.90 17.52
C THR A 14 -7.30 75.03 17.99
N ILE A 15 -8.21 75.57 18.81
CA ILE A 15 -9.42 74.85 19.23
C ILE A 15 -10.32 74.56 18.02
N LEU A 16 -10.47 75.51 17.09
CA LEU A 16 -11.27 75.31 15.88
C LEU A 16 -10.66 74.24 14.96
N VAL A 17 -9.32 74.22 14.79
CA VAL A 17 -8.62 73.19 13.99
C VAL A 17 -8.73 71.81 14.63
N VAL A 18 -8.60 71.71 15.96
CA VAL A 18 -8.78 70.43 16.67
C VAL A 18 -10.22 69.92 16.56
N VAL A 19 -11.22 70.82 16.65
CA VAL A 19 -12.63 70.46 16.45
C VAL A 19 -12.89 70.04 14.99
N ILE A 20 -12.32 70.73 14.00
CA ILE A 20 -12.46 70.35 12.59
C ILE A 20 -11.80 69.00 12.30
N VAL A 21 -10.61 68.73 12.84
CA VAL A 21 -9.92 67.44 12.68
C VAL A 21 -10.72 66.31 13.36
N ALA A 22 -11.30 66.56 14.54
CA ALA A 22 -12.17 65.61 15.21
C ALA A 22 -13.48 65.33 14.45
N ILE A 23 -14.06 66.37 13.82
CA ILE A 23 -15.25 66.22 12.97
C ILE A 23 -14.91 65.47 11.69
N VAL A 24 -13.78 65.76 11.03
CA VAL A 24 -13.34 65.05 9.82
C VAL A 24 -13.01 63.59 10.13
N ALA A 25 -12.36 63.30 11.26
CA ALA A 25 -12.12 61.94 11.72
C ALA A 25 -13.44 61.20 12.00
N ALA A 26 -14.41 61.84 12.67
CA ALA A 26 -15.73 61.26 12.90
C ALA A 26 -16.51 61.01 11.60
N VAL A 27 -16.42 61.91 10.62
CA VAL A 27 -17.07 61.77 9.30
C VAL A 27 -16.41 60.65 8.49
N ILE A 28 -15.08 60.51 8.49
CA ILE A 28 -14.38 59.42 7.79
C ILE A 28 -14.68 58.06 8.45
N THR A 29 -14.70 58.00 9.78
CA THR A 29 -15.04 56.76 10.51
C THR A 29 -16.50 56.37 10.26
N THR A 30 -17.41 57.34 10.17
CA THR A 30 -18.81 57.12 9.81
C THR A 30 -18.95 56.71 8.34
N TYR A 31 -18.22 57.34 7.42
CA TYR A 31 -18.26 56.99 5.98
C TYR A 31 -17.72 55.58 5.72
N LEU A 32 -16.63 55.17 6.38
CA LEU A 32 -16.10 53.80 6.29
C LEU A 32 -17.04 52.77 6.92
N TYR A 33 -17.74 53.13 8.02
CA TYR A 33 -18.76 52.27 8.64
C TYR A 33 -20.02 52.11 7.77
N TYR A 34 -20.40 53.15 7.00
CA TYR A 34 -21.58 53.11 6.12
C TYR A 34 -21.30 52.57 4.70
N SER A 35 -20.07 52.67 4.19
CA SER A 35 -19.69 52.13 2.86
C SER A 35 -19.35 50.63 2.88
N ALA A 36 -19.10 50.05 4.07
CA ALA A 36 -18.87 48.61 4.27
C ALA A 36 -20.14 47.83 4.72
N ARG A 37 -21.34 48.27 4.30
CA ARG A 37 -22.58 47.50 4.50
C ARG A 37 -23.16 46.97 3.18
N PRO A 38 -23.03 45.66 2.90
CA PRO A 38 -24.02 44.94 2.12
C PRO A 38 -25.37 45.00 2.84
N SER A 39 -26.43 45.18 2.06
CA SER A 39 -27.81 45.50 2.45
C SER A 39 -28.42 44.58 3.51
N LYS A 40 -29.16 45.19 4.45
CA LYS A 40 -30.08 44.47 5.34
C LYS A 40 -31.22 43.85 4.51
N PRO A 41 -31.60 42.60 4.82
CA PRO A 41 -32.70 41.89 4.19
C PRO A 41 -34.03 42.62 4.41
N THR A 42 -34.84 42.62 3.36
CA THR A 42 -36.27 42.95 3.37
C THR A 42 -37.03 42.15 4.43
N ALA A 43 -38.10 42.76 4.96
CA ALA A 43 -39.03 42.13 5.91
C ALA A 43 -39.47 40.73 5.44
N PRO A 44 -39.66 39.76 6.37
CA PRO A 44 -40.08 38.42 6.01
C PRO A 44 -41.45 38.47 5.32
N PRO A 45 -41.68 37.65 4.29
CA PRO A 45 -43.03 37.47 3.75
C PRO A 45 -43.98 37.00 4.87
N PRO A 46 -45.30 37.22 4.75
CA PRO A 46 -46.28 36.61 5.67
C PRO A 46 -45.96 35.13 5.81
N PRO A 47 -46.17 34.48 6.99
CA PRO A 47 -45.72 33.12 7.24
C PRO A 47 -46.11 32.27 6.05
N THR A 48 -45.12 31.95 5.22
CA THR A 48 -45.31 31.11 4.07
C THR A 48 -45.79 29.82 4.69
N LYS A 49 -47.06 29.48 4.40
CA LYS A 49 -47.62 28.14 4.61
C LYS A 49 -46.50 27.15 4.39
N PRO A 50 -46.30 26.15 5.28
CA PRO A 50 -45.18 25.22 5.21
C PRO A 50 -44.98 24.86 3.76
N THR A 51 -43.86 25.33 3.19
CA THR A 51 -43.51 25.03 1.81
C THR A 51 -43.57 23.52 1.75
N LYS A 52 -44.48 22.99 0.91
CA LYS A 52 -44.61 21.54 0.68
C LYS A 52 -43.20 20.95 0.70
N PRO A 53 -42.96 19.85 1.43
CA PRO A 53 -41.63 19.29 1.56
C PRO A 53 -41.04 19.19 0.15
N THR A 54 -39.90 19.84 -0.08
CA THR A 54 -39.10 19.57 -1.27
C THR A 54 -38.96 18.07 -1.28
N LYS A 55 -39.62 17.41 -2.24
CA LYS A 55 -39.72 15.95 -2.27
C LYS A 55 -38.30 15.42 -2.06
N PRO A 56 -38.08 14.52 -1.09
CA PRO A 56 -36.73 14.05 -0.81
C PRO A 56 -36.13 13.51 -2.10
N ALA A 57 -34.99 14.08 -2.51
CA ALA A 57 -34.33 13.69 -3.75
C ALA A 57 -33.81 12.26 -3.66
N ILE A 58 -33.47 11.82 -2.44
CA ILE A 58 -32.98 10.48 -2.14
C ILE A 58 -33.85 9.89 -1.03
N VAL A 59 -34.49 8.77 -1.34
CA VAL A 59 -35.24 7.95 -0.37
C VAL A 59 -34.66 6.55 -0.41
N ILE A 60 -34.15 6.09 0.72
CA ILE A 60 -33.65 4.73 0.88
C ILE A 60 -34.31 4.04 2.06
N LYS A 61 -34.28 2.71 2.04
CA LYS A 61 -34.67 1.87 3.17
C LYS A 61 -33.42 1.14 3.65
N ASP A 62 -33.02 1.37 4.89
CA ASP A 62 -31.84 0.70 5.45
C ASP A 62 -32.15 -0.74 5.88
N PHE A 63 -31.21 -1.42 6.53
CA PHE A 63 -31.38 -2.82 6.93
C PHE A 63 -32.30 -3.02 8.14
N ARG A 64 -32.64 -1.97 8.88
CA ARG A 64 -33.68 -1.98 9.93
C ARG A 64 -35.08 -1.85 9.33
N GLY A 65 -35.15 -1.59 8.03
CA GLY A 65 -36.39 -1.27 7.34
C GLY A 65 -36.87 0.16 7.56
N LYS A 66 -36.01 1.04 8.10
CA LYS A 66 -36.35 2.44 8.32
C LYS A 66 -36.15 3.21 7.01
N THR A 67 -37.14 4.04 6.67
CA THR A 67 -37.02 4.99 5.57
C THR A 67 -36.14 6.15 6.00
N ILE A 68 -35.08 6.41 5.25
CA ILE A 68 -34.19 7.56 5.43
C ILE A 68 -34.34 8.44 4.20
N GLU A 69 -34.57 9.72 4.44
CA GLU A 69 -34.82 10.72 3.41
C GLU A 69 -33.73 11.79 3.48
N LEU A 70 -33.07 12.03 2.36
CA LEU A 70 -32.07 13.10 2.22
C LEU A 70 -32.50 14.05 1.11
N ALA A 71 -32.36 15.35 1.37
CA ALA A 71 -32.73 16.39 0.41
C ALA A 71 -31.79 16.44 -0.81
N LYS A 72 -30.53 16.01 -0.62
CA LYS A 72 -29.46 15.95 -1.63
C LYS A 72 -28.48 14.82 -1.28
N PRO A 73 -27.58 14.41 -2.19
CA PRO A 73 -26.47 13.53 -1.84
C PRO A 73 -25.70 14.04 -0.62
N ALA A 74 -25.33 13.12 0.29
CA ALA A 74 -24.61 13.47 1.51
C ALA A 74 -23.19 13.94 1.18
N GLU A 75 -22.83 15.11 1.71
CA GLU A 75 -21.51 15.73 1.60
C GLU A 75 -20.73 15.67 2.92
N ARG A 76 -21.41 15.43 4.04
CA ARG A 76 -20.82 15.31 5.38
C ARG A 76 -21.25 14.02 6.06
N VAL A 77 -20.35 13.06 6.10
CA VAL A 77 -20.62 11.70 6.57
C VAL A 77 -19.76 11.38 7.78
N VAL A 78 -20.39 10.85 8.82
CA VAL A 78 -19.66 10.17 9.91
C VAL A 78 -19.78 8.68 9.70
N VAL A 79 -18.66 7.95 9.69
CA VAL A 79 -18.63 6.50 9.46
C VAL A 79 -17.93 5.78 10.61
N LEU A 80 -18.63 4.86 11.27
CA LEU A 80 -18.14 4.30 12.54
C LEU A 80 -17.29 3.01 12.38
N GLN A 81 -17.22 2.43 11.19
CA GLN A 81 -16.57 1.14 10.91
C GLN A 81 -15.66 1.28 9.70
N SER A 82 -14.49 0.62 9.74
CA SER A 82 -13.44 0.74 8.71
C SER A 82 -13.93 0.25 7.36
N TYR A 83 -14.61 -0.90 7.31
CA TYR A 83 -15.10 -1.45 6.04
C TYR A 83 -16.19 -0.61 5.37
N TRP A 84 -17.00 0.15 6.13
CA TRP A 84 -17.90 1.13 5.51
C TRP A 84 -17.14 2.33 4.97
N ALA A 85 -16.06 2.75 5.64
CA ALA A 85 -15.16 3.76 5.10
C ALA A 85 -14.48 3.25 3.82
N GLU A 86 -14.08 1.98 3.75
CA GLU A 86 -13.54 1.37 2.54
C GLU A 86 -14.55 1.41 1.39
N VAL A 87 -15.83 1.09 1.62
CA VAL A 87 -16.87 1.23 0.59
C VAL A 87 -16.96 2.69 0.13
N ILE A 88 -16.98 3.67 1.03
CA ILE A 88 -17.05 5.10 0.66
C ILE A 88 -15.83 5.52 -0.17
N VAL A 89 -14.63 5.05 0.19
CA VAL A 89 -13.38 5.28 -0.56
C VAL A 89 -13.46 4.62 -1.94
N ALA A 90 -13.91 3.36 -2.02
CA ALA A 90 -14.10 2.63 -3.27
C ALA A 90 -15.11 3.30 -4.22
N LEU A 91 -16.09 4.02 -3.65
CA LEU A 91 -17.03 4.87 -4.38
C LEU A 91 -16.44 6.23 -4.79
N GLY A 92 -15.18 6.51 -4.46
CA GLY A 92 -14.48 7.77 -4.73
C GLY A 92 -15.06 8.96 -3.98
N LYS A 93 -15.57 8.72 -2.76
CA LYS A 93 -16.24 9.72 -1.92
C LYS A 93 -15.54 9.89 -0.58
N ALA A 94 -14.24 9.60 -0.50
CA ALA A 94 -13.42 9.78 0.69
C ALA A 94 -13.54 11.19 1.29
N ASN A 95 -13.64 12.20 0.43
CA ASN A 95 -13.77 13.61 0.80
C ASN A 95 -15.11 14.00 1.48
N THR A 96 -16.13 13.13 1.47
CA THR A 96 -17.38 13.39 2.19
C THR A 96 -17.29 13.01 3.66
N ILE A 97 -16.26 12.25 4.06
CA ILE A 97 -16.10 11.79 5.44
C ILE A 97 -15.57 12.94 6.30
N VAL A 98 -16.26 13.24 7.41
CA VAL A 98 -15.90 14.32 8.34
C VAL A 98 -15.58 13.82 9.75
N GLY A 99 -15.86 12.55 10.04
CA GLY A 99 -15.54 11.92 11.32
C GLY A 99 -15.61 10.40 11.23
N VAL A 100 -14.80 9.75 12.04
CA VAL A 100 -14.56 8.31 11.93
C VAL A 100 -14.65 7.57 13.26
N GLY A 101 -14.98 6.28 13.22
CA GLY A 101 -14.92 5.41 14.38
C GLY A 101 -13.49 5.16 14.87
N SER A 102 -13.34 4.75 16.14
CA SER A 102 -12.03 4.57 16.79
C SER A 102 -11.11 3.53 16.15
N TYR A 103 -11.65 2.66 15.30
CA TYR A 103 -10.88 1.58 14.65
C TYR A 103 -10.52 1.90 13.19
N VAL A 104 -11.18 2.89 12.57
CA VAL A 104 -10.91 3.31 11.18
C VAL A 104 -9.44 3.71 10.96
N PRO A 105 -8.75 4.41 11.87
CA PRO A 105 -7.35 4.81 11.65
C PRO A 105 -6.36 3.64 11.55
N TYR A 106 -6.73 2.44 11.99
CA TYR A 106 -5.86 1.26 11.90
C TYR A 106 -5.97 0.55 10.55
N ASP A 107 -6.85 1.01 9.67
CA ASP A 107 -7.01 0.47 8.33
C ASP A 107 -6.05 1.16 7.36
N GLU A 108 -5.01 0.43 6.98
CA GLU A 108 -3.96 0.86 6.06
C GLU A 108 -4.42 0.86 4.59
N TYR A 109 -5.60 0.30 4.26
CA TYR A 109 -6.20 0.46 2.94
C TYR A 109 -6.96 1.77 2.79
N LEU A 110 -7.18 2.52 3.87
CA LEU A 110 -7.77 3.85 3.80
C LEU A 110 -6.68 4.91 3.59
N PRO A 111 -6.97 5.95 2.82
CA PRO A 111 -6.00 6.99 2.57
C PRO A 111 -5.74 7.80 3.86
N PRO A 112 -4.53 8.36 4.07
CA PRO A 112 -4.16 9.05 5.30
C PRO A 112 -5.16 10.12 5.73
N GLU A 113 -5.68 10.90 4.79
CA GLU A 113 -6.65 11.97 5.03
C GLU A 113 -7.98 11.47 5.64
N VAL A 114 -8.34 10.20 5.48
CA VAL A 114 -9.51 9.59 6.16
C VAL A 114 -9.12 9.07 7.55
N ARG A 115 -7.93 8.47 7.68
CA ARG A 115 -7.44 7.90 8.95
C ARG A 115 -7.16 8.97 9.99
N ASP A 116 -6.79 10.17 9.55
CA ASP A 116 -6.42 11.29 10.41
C ASP A 116 -7.62 12.16 10.84
N LEU A 117 -8.85 11.83 10.38
CA LEU A 117 -10.07 12.54 10.75
C LEU A 117 -10.43 12.42 12.24
N PRO A 118 -11.27 13.34 12.76
CA PRO A 118 -11.74 13.29 14.15
C PRO A 118 -12.38 11.94 14.51
N LYS A 119 -11.90 11.34 15.59
CA LYS A 119 -12.40 10.08 16.13
C LYS A 119 -13.58 10.33 17.06
N VAL A 120 -14.73 9.73 16.79
CA VAL A 120 -15.97 9.95 17.55
C VAL A 120 -16.36 8.78 18.47
N GLY A 121 -15.53 7.75 18.57
CA GLY A 121 -15.75 6.58 19.44
C GLY A 121 -16.04 5.30 18.66
N SER A 122 -16.62 4.30 19.32
CA SER A 122 -16.93 3.01 18.68
C SER A 122 -18.24 2.42 19.19
N ILE A 123 -18.90 1.61 18.36
CA ILE A 123 -20.15 0.92 18.76
C ILE A 123 -19.97 -0.12 19.87
N PHE A 124 -18.72 -0.45 20.22
CA PHE A 124 -18.40 -1.40 21.29
C PHE A 124 -18.15 -0.71 22.63
N ARG A 125 -17.42 0.41 22.63
CA ARG A 125 -17.04 1.14 23.86
C ARG A 125 -17.99 2.30 24.17
N GLY A 126 -18.62 2.86 23.13
CA GLY A 126 -19.46 4.06 23.19
C GLY A 126 -18.98 5.09 22.17
N VAL A 127 -19.89 5.97 21.74
CA VAL A 127 -19.59 7.12 20.88
C VAL A 127 -19.90 8.42 21.61
N ASN A 128 -19.20 9.48 21.25
CA ASN A 128 -19.47 10.84 21.70
C ASN A 128 -20.47 11.47 20.73
N VAL A 129 -21.75 11.49 21.10
CA VAL A 129 -22.84 11.95 20.23
C VAL A 129 -22.80 13.47 20.02
N GLU A 130 -22.32 14.21 21.01
CA GLU A 130 -22.10 15.66 20.93
C GLU A 130 -20.97 15.99 19.94
N ALA A 131 -19.88 15.22 19.96
CA ALA A 131 -18.81 15.33 18.98
C ALA A 131 -19.33 15.03 17.57
N ILE A 132 -20.15 13.99 17.39
CA ILE A 132 -20.80 13.70 16.11
C ILE A 132 -21.67 14.88 15.67
N ALA A 133 -22.53 15.41 16.55
CA ALA A 133 -23.38 16.55 16.24
C ALA A 133 -22.59 17.81 15.88
N SER A 134 -21.46 18.05 16.53
CA SER A 134 -20.58 19.20 16.27
C SER A 134 -19.96 19.18 14.87
N LEU A 135 -19.80 17.98 14.29
CA LEU A 135 -19.35 17.79 12.91
C LEU A 135 -20.44 18.09 11.88
N LYS A 136 -21.69 18.35 12.31
CA LYS A 136 -22.85 18.63 11.45
C LYS A 136 -22.96 17.64 10.28
N PRO A 137 -23.06 16.33 10.53
CA PRO A 137 -23.19 15.34 9.47
C PRO A 137 -24.58 15.40 8.83
N ASP A 138 -24.63 15.18 7.52
CA ASP A 138 -25.88 14.88 6.80
C ASP A 138 -26.39 13.49 7.18
N VAL A 139 -25.48 12.56 7.46
CA VAL A 139 -25.80 11.19 7.83
C VAL A 139 -24.67 10.51 8.60
N VAL A 140 -25.05 9.61 9.52
CA VAL A 140 -24.14 8.68 10.19
C VAL A 140 -24.33 7.27 9.61
N ILE A 141 -23.23 6.63 9.20
CA ILE A 141 -23.21 5.25 8.70
C ILE A 141 -22.58 4.36 9.76
N MET A 142 -23.31 3.32 10.17
CA MET A 142 -22.84 2.40 11.19
C MET A 142 -23.55 1.05 11.12
N ASP A 143 -22.97 0.07 11.81
CA ASP A 143 -23.65 -1.20 12.02
C ASP A 143 -24.88 -1.09 12.93
N PHE A 144 -25.83 -2.04 12.80
CA PHE A 144 -26.98 -2.18 13.70
C PHE A 144 -27.10 -3.60 14.31
N GLY A 145 -27.87 -3.74 15.39
CA GLY A 145 -28.29 -5.04 15.92
C GLY A 145 -27.22 -5.83 16.67
N TYR A 146 -26.14 -5.20 17.11
CA TYR A 146 -25.18 -5.78 18.06
C TYR A 146 -24.38 -4.71 18.81
N GLY A 147 -23.74 -5.12 19.91
CA GLY A 147 -22.99 -4.21 20.77
C GLY A 147 -23.91 -3.11 21.33
N LYS A 148 -23.44 -1.86 21.32
CA LYS A 148 -24.23 -0.68 21.73
C LYS A 148 -24.89 0.02 20.54
N ALA A 149 -24.93 -0.61 19.36
CA ALA A 149 -25.35 0.06 18.12
C ALA A 149 -26.76 0.66 18.22
N ASP A 150 -27.74 -0.10 18.70
CA ASP A 150 -29.14 0.34 18.72
C ASP A 150 -29.37 1.50 19.71
N GLU A 151 -28.65 1.51 20.84
CA GLU A 151 -28.65 2.63 21.79
C GLU A 151 -28.10 3.91 21.15
N ILE A 152 -26.98 3.79 20.44
CA ILE A 152 -26.30 4.90 19.77
C ILE A 152 -27.19 5.48 18.66
N ILE A 153 -27.75 4.60 17.83
CA ILE A 153 -28.70 4.95 16.78
C ILE A 153 -29.85 5.78 17.37
N LYS A 154 -30.48 5.28 18.44
CA LYS A 154 -31.61 5.97 19.08
C LYS A 154 -31.24 7.38 19.53
N LYS A 155 -30.07 7.55 20.16
CA LYS A 155 -29.57 8.86 20.64
C LYS A 155 -29.35 9.83 19.48
N LEU A 156 -28.69 9.39 18.40
CA LEU A 156 -28.43 10.22 17.22
C LEU A 156 -29.73 10.65 16.53
N GLU A 157 -30.67 9.72 16.38
CA GLU A 157 -31.96 10.01 15.75
C GLU A 157 -32.82 10.96 16.60
N GLN A 158 -32.77 10.87 17.94
CA GLN A 158 -33.42 11.83 18.84
C GLN A 158 -32.85 13.24 18.73
N MET A 159 -31.59 13.38 18.32
CA MET A 159 -30.94 14.66 18.02
C MET A 159 -31.24 15.16 16.60
N GLY A 160 -32.08 14.44 15.84
CA GLY A 160 -32.42 14.79 14.46
C GLY A 160 -31.33 14.45 13.44
N ILE A 161 -30.31 13.68 13.81
CA ILE A 161 -29.23 13.26 12.90
C ILE A 161 -29.68 11.97 12.18
N PRO A 162 -29.75 11.96 10.82
CA PRO A 162 -30.05 10.76 10.07
C PRO A 162 -29.00 9.66 10.30
N VAL A 163 -29.45 8.42 10.50
CA VAL A 163 -28.57 7.26 10.66
C VAL A 163 -28.97 6.18 9.67
N ILE A 164 -27.98 5.63 8.96
CA ILE A 164 -28.13 4.45 8.11
C ILE A 164 -27.52 3.26 8.85
N GLY A 165 -28.39 2.33 9.27
CA GLY A 165 -27.98 1.09 9.91
C GLY A 165 -27.71 0.00 8.88
N LEU A 166 -26.47 -0.48 8.83
CA LEU A 166 -26.00 -1.51 7.91
C LEU A 166 -25.57 -2.81 8.60
N PHE A 167 -25.63 -3.95 7.91
CA PHE A 167 -25.07 -5.20 8.42
C PHE A 167 -24.87 -6.20 7.29
N ILE A 168 -23.81 -7.00 7.34
CA ILE A 168 -23.48 -8.00 6.30
C ILE A 168 -23.63 -9.41 6.89
N ARG A 169 -24.69 -10.15 6.48
CA ARG A 169 -24.80 -11.59 6.76
C ARG A 169 -24.24 -12.45 5.64
N GLY A 170 -24.07 -11.90 4.45
CA GLY A 170 -23.48 -12.52 3.27
C GLY A 170 -23.34 -11.51 2.13
N ILE A 171 -22.80 -11.94 0.99
CA ILE A 171 -22.45 -11.08 -0.15
C ILE A 171 -23.64 -10.24 -0.66
N GLU A 172 -24.86 -10.77 -0.61
CA GLU A 172 -26.03 -10.02 -1.09
C GLU A 172 -26.38 -8.82 -0.20
N ASP A 173 -26.13 -8.92 1.12
CA ASP A 173 -26.27 -7.77 2.02
C ASP A 173 -25.16 -6.74 1.72
N GLU A 174 -23.95 -7.18 1.38
CA GLU A 174 -22.88 -6.25 1.00
C GLU A 174 -23.21 -5.49 -0.30
N ILE A 175 -23.67 -6.20 -1.33
CA ILE A 175 -24.13 -5.60 -2.59
C ILE A 175 -25.21 -4.55 -2.31
N LYS A 176 -26.21 -4.90 -1.49
CA LYS A 176 -27.27 -3.96 -1.12
C LYS A 176 -26.75 -2.77 -0.33
N ALA A 177 -25.77 -2.96 0.55
CA ALA A 177 -25.12 -1.86 1.26
C ALA A 177 -24.41 -0.90 0.28
N ILE A 178 -23.68 -1.44 -0.69
CA ILE A 178 -23.01 -0.64 -1.74
C ILE A 178 -24.03 0.11 -2.59
N GLU A 179 -25.16 -0.49 -2.94
CA GLU A 179 -26.25 0.18 -3.66
C GLU A 179 -26.84 1.35 -2.85
N ILE A 180 -27.09 1.15 -1.54
CA ILE A 180 -27.59 2.20 -0.65
C ILE A 180 -26.58 3.35 -0.56
N LEU A 181 -25.31 3.03 -0.31
CA LEU A 181 -24.25 4.04 -0.16
C LEU A 181 -23.99 4.77 -1.49
N GLY A 182 -24.06 4.06 -2.62
CA GLY A 182 -24.00 4.65 -3.95
C GLY A 182 -25.05 5.73 -4.16
N LYS A 183 -26.32 5.45 -3.83
CA LYS A 183 -27.42 6.42 -3.91
C LYS A 183 -27.24 7.59 -2.95
N VAL A 184 -26.91 7.29 -1.68
CA VAL A 184 -26.76 8.30 -0.62
C VAL A 184 -25.65 9.30 -0.94
N LEU A 185 -24.60 8.87 -1.63
CA LEU A 185 -23.42 9.69 -1.94
C LEU A 185 -23.42 10.26 -3.36
N GLY A 186 -24.44 9.97 -4.18
CA GLY A 186 -24.45 10.31 -5.60
C GLY A 186 -23.26 9.70 -6.34
N ALA A 187 -23.06 8.40 -6.16
CA ALA A 187 -21.94 7.59 -6.66
C ALA A 187 -22.41 6.30 -7.35
N GLU A 188 -23.62 6.29 -7.90
CA GLU A 188 -24.31 5.10 -8.41
C GLU A 188 -23.52 4.38 -9.52
N GLU A 189 -22.87 5.12 -10.41
CA GLU A 189 -22.06 4.52 -11.48
C GLU A 189 -20.82 3.78 -10.93
N LYS A 190 -20.14 4.36 -9.93
CA LYS A 190 -19.03 3.67 -9.25
C LYS A 190 -19.52 2.48 -8.43
N ALA A 191 -20.67 2.62 -7.77
CA ALA A 191 -21.30 1.53 -7.04
C ALA A 191 -21.64 0.35 -7.97
N LYS A 192 -22.21 0.63 -9.15
CA LYS A 192 -22.53 -0.38 -10.16
C LYS A 192 -21.28 -1.16 -10.59
N LYS A 193 -20.16 -0.47 -10.86
CA LYS A 193 -18.88 -1.12 -11.23
C LYS A 193 -18.35 -2.01 -10.11
N LEU A 194 -18.37 -1.54 -8.86
CA LEU A 194 -17.93 -2.33 -7.71
C LEU A 194 -18.82 -3.56 -7.48
N ILE A 195 -20.13 -3.39 -7.61
CA ILE A 195 -21.11 -4.48 -7.51
C ILE A 195 -20.88 -5.51 -8.63
N GLU A 196 -20.62 -5.07 -9.85
CA GLU A 196 -20.32 -5.96 -10.98
C GLU A 196 -19.03 -6.75 -10.72
N PHE A 197 -17.98 -6.09 -10.22
CA PHE A 197 -16.74 -6.74 -9.78
C PHE A 197 -17.01 -7.86 -8.77
N ILE A 198 -17.81 -7.59 -7.73
CA ILE A 198 -18.16 -8.56 -6.68
C ILE A 198 -19.04 -9.68 -7.24
N LYS A 199 -20.13 -9.35 -7.95
CA LYS A 199 -21.10 -10.32 -8.48
C LYS A 199 -20.47 -11.31 -9.45
N THR A 200 -19.58 -10.84 -10.31
CA THR A 200 -18.89 -11.67 -11.31
C THR A 200 -18.07 -12.76 -10.64
N ARG A 201 -17.25 -12.36 -9.67
CA ARG A 201 -16.39 -13.28 -8.89
C ARG A 201 -17.21 -14.21 -8.02
N TYR A 202 -18.24 -13.68 -7.35
CA TYR A 202 -19.13 -14.50 -6.52
C TYR A 202 -19.90 -15.54 -7.33
N GLY A 203 -20.37 -15.17 -8.54
CA GLY A 203 -20.98 -16.11 -9.48
C GLY A 203 -20.03 -17.25 -9.86
N LYS A 204 -18.78 -16.91 -10.24
CA LYS A 204 -17.74 -17.90 -10.55
C LYS A 204 -17.44 -18.82 -9.35
N LEU A 205 -17.38 -18.28 -8.14
CA LEU A 205 -17.15 -19.08 -6.93
C LEU A 205 -18.25 -20.10 -6.67
N LYS A 206 -19.52 -19.70 -6.81
CA LYS A 206 -20.67 -20.59 -6.66
C LYS A 206 -20.71 -21.66 -7.75
N GLU A 207 -20.44 -21.28 -9.00
CA GLU A 207 -20.41 -22.23 -10.13
C GLU A 207 -19.34 -23.30 -9.91
N LEU A 208 -18.14 -22.90 -9.49
CA LEU A 208 -17.05 -23.82 -9.20
C LEU A 208 -17.32 -24.65 -7.93
N GLY A 209 -17.89 -24.06 -6.89
CA GLY A 209 -18.25 -24.74 -5.65
C GLY A 209 -19.29 -25.83 -5.86
N ALA A 210 -20.26 -25.61 -6.76
CA ALA A 210 -21.24 -26.61 -7.15
C ALA A 210 -20.63 -27.85 -7.83
N LYS A 211 -19.43 -27.72 -8.41
CA LYS A 211 -18.70 -28.84 -9.04
C LYS A 211 -18.01 -29.74 -8.00
N VAL A 212 -17.95 -29.35 -6.72
CA VAL A 212 -17.41 -30.18 -5.64
C VAL A 212 -18.44 -31.27 -5.26
N PRO A 213 -18.15 -32.56 -5.48
CA PRO A 213 -19.08 -33.64 -5.13
C PRO A 213 -19.38 -33.65 -3.63
N GLU A 214 -20.61 -33.96 -3.25
CA GLU A 214 -21.05 -33.99 -1.83
C GLU A 214 -20.15 -34.87 -0.96
N SER A 215 -19.77 -36.05 -1.46
CA SER A 215 -18.86 -36.99 -0.78
C SER A 215 -17.42 -36.49 -0.61
N LYS A 216 -17.03 -35.42 -1.32
CA LYS A 216 -15.71 -34.80 -1.25
C LYS A 216 -15.72 -33.45 -0.52
N ARG A 217 -16.88 -33.01 -0.01
CA ARG A 217 -16.96 -31.74 0.71
C ARG A 217 -16.23 -31.84 2.05
N LEU A 218 -15.26 -30.96 2.23
CA LEU A 218 -14.45 -30.88 3.45
C LEU A 218 -15.28 -30.29 4.59
N LYS A 219 -15.17 -30.88 5.78
CA LYS A 219 -15.68 -30.32 7.03
C LYS A 219 -14.71 -29.26 7.55
N VAL A 220 -15.20 -28.05 7.71
CA VAL A 220 -14.42 -26.88 8.07
C VAL A 220 -14.92 -26.30 9.38
N VAL A 221 -13.99 -25.90 10.24
CA VAL A 221 -14.29 -25.02 11.39
C VAL A 221 -13.54 -23.70 11.20
N PHE A 222 -14.27 -22.58 11.29
CA PHE A 222 -13.72 -21.24 11.15
C PHE A 222 -13.70 -20.52 12.50
N ILE A 223 -12.52 -20.18 13.01
CA ILE A 223 -12.25 -19.74 14.38
C ILE A 223 -11.72 -18.31 14.39
N SER A 224 -12.09 -17.51 15.40
CA SER A 224 -11.43 -16.25 15.70
C SER A 224 -10.06 -16.49 16.34
N GLY A 225 -8.97 -16.04 15.72
CA GLY A 225 -7.62 -16.18 16.27
C GLY A 225 -7.44 -15.48 17.61
N SER A 226 -8.24 -14.45 17.91
CA SER A 226 -8.24 -13.81 19.24
C SER A 226 -8.61 -14.79 20.36
N SER A 227 -9.51 -15.75 20.10
CA SER A 227 -9.90 -16.78 21.07
C SER A 227 -8.82 -17.86 21.23
N VAL A 228 -8.13 -18.21 20.14
CA VAL A 228 -6.96 -19.11 20.16
C VAL A 228 -5.84 -18.54 21.02
N LEU A 229 -5.54 -17.25 20.87
CA LEU A 229 -4.49 -16.57 21.63
C LEU A 229 -4.83 -16.40 23.12
N LYS A 230 -6.11 -16.14 23.47
CA LYS A 230 -6.55 -16.01 24.87
C LYS A 230 -6.42 -17.33 25.64
N GLY A 231 -6.63 -18.46 24.96
CA GLY A 231 -6.79 -19.76 25.61
C GLY A 231 -8.16 -19.86 26.31
N GLY A 232 -8.81 -21.02 26.19
CA GLY A 232 -10.16 -21.25 26.69
C GLY A 232 -11.16 -21.54 25.57
N ALA A 233 -12.39 -21.04 25.71
CA ALA A 233 -13.44 -21.26 24.72
C ALA A 233 -13.12 -20.58 23.38
N LEU A 234 -13.25 -21.35 22.30
CA LEU A 234 -13.04 -20.95 20.93
C LEU A 234 -14.28 -20.24 20.40
N SER A 235 -14.11 -19.03 19.86
CA SER A 235 -15.20 -18.29 19.21
C SER A 235 -15.19 -18.62 17.72
N LEU A 236 -16.32 -19.12 17.21
CA LEU A 236 -16.44 -19.60 15.83
C LEU A 236 -17.18 -18.60 14.95
N TYR A 237 -17.03 -18.71 13.63
CA TYR A 237 -17.86 -18.01 12.63
C TYR A 237 -18.88 -19.00 12.05
N ALA A 238 -20.15 -18.83 12.41
CA ALA A 238 -21.26 -19.70 11.99
C ALA A 238 -22.25 -18.94 11.11
N ASN A 239 -23.41 -18.52 11.62
CA ASN A 239 -24.43 -17.80 10.84
C ASN A 239 -24.09 -16.30 10.66
N ALA A 240 -22.97 -16.01 10.00
CA ALA A 240 -22.49 -14.68 9.61
C ALA A 240 -21.74 -14.76 8.27
N SER A 241 -21.39 -13.62 7.64
CA SER A 241 -20.83 -13.59 6.27
C SER A 241 -19.72 -14.63 6.05
N TRP A 242 -18.68 -14.60 6.88
CA TRP A 242 -17.53 -15.49 6.74
C TRP A 242 -17.81 -16.94 7.09
N GLY A 243 -18.76 -17.21 7.99
CA GLY A 243 -19.15 -18.58 8.28
C GLY A 243 -19.97 -19.19 7.15
N ARG A 244 -20.85 -18.42 6.51
CA ARG A 244 -21.60 -18.83 5.31
C ARG A 244 -20.70 -18.94 4.07
N ALA A 245 -19.64 -18.13 3.99
CA ALA A 245 -18.68 -18.17 2.90
C ALA A 245 -18.08 -19.56 2.63
N VAL A 246 -17.96 -20.39 3.67
CA VAL A 246 -17.47 -21.76 3.56
C VAL A 246 -18.42 -22.65 2.75
N GLU A 247 -19.73 -22.47 2.90
CA GLU A 247 -20.75 -23.22 2.15
C GLU A 247 -20.80 -22.78 0.68
N ASP A 248 -20.68 -21.48 0.44
CA ASP A 248 -20.72 -20.88 -0.90
C ASP A 248 -19.61 -21.42 -1.83
N ILE A 249 -18.53 -21.94 -1.27
CA ILE A 249 -17.34 -22.47 -1.97
C ILE A 249 -17.28 -24.01 -1.95
N GLY A 250 -18.39 -24.67 -1.62
CA GLY A 250 -18.52 -26.13 -1.71
C GLY A 250 -17.89 -26.91 -0.54
N ALA A 251 -17.76 -26.32 0.65
CA ALA A 251 -17.35 -27.02 1.87
C ALA A 251 -18.44 -26.94 2.95
N VAL A 252 -18.33 -27.75 4.00
CA VAL A 252 -19.34 -27.79 5.09
C VAL A 252 -18.79 -27.10 6.31
N ASN A 253 -19.44 -26.01 6.76
CA ASN A 253 -19.12 -25.35 8.01
C ASN A 253 -19.83 -26.06 9.17
N VAL A 254 -19.05 -26.82 9.95
CA VAL A 254 -19.58 -27.59 11.09
C VAL A 254 -20.28 -26.67 12.11
N ALA A 255 -19.71 -25.50 12.38
CA ALA A 255 -20.28 -24.57 13.36
C ALA A 255 -21.63 -23.98 12.90
N LEU A 256 -21.81 -23.79 11.59
CA LEU A 256 -23.07 -23.32 11.02
C LEU A 256 -24.17 -24.38 11.12
N HIS A 257 -23.84 -25.65 10.85
CA HIS A 257 -24.76 -26.77 11.00
C HIS A 257 -25.19 -26.99 12.45
N GLU A 258 -24.26 -26.93 13.39
CA GLU A 258 -24.52 -27.13 14.82
C GLU A 258 -25.24 -25.94 15.47
N PHE A 259 -24.99 -24.72 14.97
CA PHE A 259 -25.58 -23.49 15.49
C PHE A 259 -26.19 -22.60 14.39
N PRO A 260 -27.25 -23.07 13.71
CA PRO A 260 -27.80 -22.39 12.51
C PRO A 260 -28.32 -20.98 12.78
N ASN A 261 -28.64 -20.65 14.04
CA ASN A 261 -29.16 -19.35 14.44
C ASN A 261 -28.15 -18.45 15.18
N LYS A 262 -26.91 -18.90 15.41
CA LYS A 262 -25.89 -18.12 16.13
C LYS A 262 -24.82 -17.60 15.17
N LYS A 263 -24.49 -16.31 15.27
CA LYS A 263 -23.44 -15.66 14.47
C LYS A 263 -22.04 -16.13 14.89
N TRP A 264 -21.77 -16.07 16.20
CA TRP A 264 -20.46 -16.38 16.79
C TRP A 264 -20.58 -17.27 18.03
N PRO A 265 -20.96 -18.55 17.88
CA PRO A 265 -21.03 -19.47 19.01
C PRO A 265 -19.63 -19.69 19.61
N LYS A 266 -19.61 -19.99 20.91
CA LYS A 266 -18.38 -20.38 21.63
C LYS A 266 -18.45 -21.85 21.99
N VAL A 267 -17.37 -22.57 21.78
CA VAL A 267 -17.23 -23.99 22.13
C VAL A 267 -15.92 -24.22 22.89
N ASP A 268 -15.85 -25.28 23.69
CA ASP A 268 -14.59 -25.72 24.27
C ASP A 268 -13.75 -26.51 23.25
N PHE A 269 -12.52 -26.83 23.63
CA PHE A 269 -11.61 -27.56 22.76
C PHE A 269 -12.04 -29.03 22.57
N GLU A 270 -12.66 -29.65 23.58
CA GLU A 270 -13.16 -31.02 23.48
C GLU A 270 -14.25 -31.15 22.41
N THR A 271 -15.11 -30.15 22.27
CA THR A 271 -16.11 -30.06 21.21
C THR A 271 -15.46 -30.01 19.84
N LEU A 272 -14.39 -29.21 19.67
CA LEU A 272 -13.62 -29.18 18.42
C LEU A 272 -13.01 -30.55 18.10
N VAL A 273 -12.48 -31.25 19.11
CA VAL A 273 -11.94 -32.61 18.95
C VAL A 273 -13.02 -33.61 18.56
N LYS A 274 -14.22 -33.52 19.15
CA LYS A 274 -15.36 -34.38 18.78
C LYS A 274 -15.83 -34.16 17.34
N TRP A 275 -15.77 -32.92 16.86
CA TRP A 275 -16.10 -32.61 15.46
C TRP A 275 -15.03 -33.08 14.46
N ASP A 276 -13.77 -33.18 14.89
CA ASP A 276 -12.59 -33.60 14.13
C ASP A 276 -12.58 -33.10 12.65
N PRO A 277 -12.55 -31.78 12.42
CA PRO A 277 -12.71 -31.23 11.08
C PRO A 277 -11.54 -31.59 10.16
N ASP A 278 -11.83 -31.63 8.84
CA ASP A 278 -10.82 -31.80 7.80
C ASP A 278 -9.90 -30.57 7.68
N VAL A 279 -10.45 -29.39 7.93
CA VAL A 279 -9.75 -28.10 7.80
C VAL A 279 -10.13 -27.17 8.95
N VAL A 280 -9.16 -26.42 9.45
CA VAL A 280 -9.40 -25.30 10.37
C VAL A 280 -8.91 -24.00 9.74
N PHE A 281 -9.79 -23.01 9.63
CA PHE A 281 -9.42 -21.64 9.35
C PHE A 281 -9.39 -20.82 10.63
N ILE A 282 -8.38 -19.98 10.80
CA ILE A 282 -8.25 -19.09 11.96
C ILE A 282 -8.05 -17.66 11.46
N THR A 283 -8.93 -16.72 11.82
CA THR A 283 -8.76 -15.31 11.43
C THR A 283 -7.69 -14.63 12.28
N SER A 284 -6.85 -13.80 11.67
CA SER A 284 -5.85 -13.02 12.40
C SER A 284 -5.46 -11.77 11.63
N SER A 285 -5.13 -10.68 12.33
CA SER A 285 -4.41 -9.59 11.64
C SER A 285 -3.03 -10.08 11.21
N VAL A 286 -2.51 -9.51 10.12
CA VAL A 286 -1.19 -9.87 9.55
C VAL A 286 -0.09 -9.93 10.64
N LYS A 287 -0.09 -8.95 11.55
CA LYS A 287 0.89 -8.83 12.64
C LYS A 287 0.86 -9.99 13.64
N TYR A 288 -0.27 -10.68 13.78
CA TYR A 288 -0.44 -11.78 14.72
C TYR A 288 -0.49 -13.17 14.06
N VAL A 289 -0.38 -13.26 12.72
CA VAL A 289 -0.43 -14.54 12.00
C VAL A 289 0.57 -15.54 12.57
N GLN A 290 1.85 -15.16 12.67
CA GLN A 290 2.89 -16.05 13.18
C GLN A 290 2.64 -16.45 14.64
N LYS A 291 2.13 -15.52 15.46
CA LYS A 291 1.82 -15.77 16.88
C LYS A 291 0.69 -16.79 17.03
N VAL A 292 -0.34 -16.70 16.19
CA VAL A 292 -1.44 -17.68 16.15
C VAL A 292 -0.91 -19.06 15.75
N LEU A 293 -0.13 -19.14 14.66
CA LEU A 293 0.47 -20.40 14.22
C LEU A 293 1.39 -21.01 15.28
N ASP A 294 2.17 -20.20 15.97
CA ASP A 294 3.04 -20.67 17.05
C ASP A 294 2.24 -21.18 18.26
N LYS A 295 1.12 -20.53 18.58
CA LYS A 295 0.22 -20.98 19.64
C LYS A 295 -0.41 -22.34 19.29
N VAL A 296 -0.86 -22.51 18.06
CA VAL A 296 -1.41 -23.80 17.57
C VAL A 296 -0.33 -24.88 17.57
N ALA A 297 0.87 -24.59 17.06
CA ALA A 297 1.95 -25.57 16.97
C ALA A 297 2.45 -26.03 18.35
N SER A 298 2.47 -25.16 19.35
CA SER A 298 2.96 -25.47 20.70
C SER A 298 1.92 -26.15 21.61
N ASP A 299 0.64 -26.03 21.30
CA ASP A 299 -0.44 -26.58 22.11
C ASP A 299 -0.80 -27.99 21.61
N THR A 300 -0.37 -29.02 22.35
CA THR A 300 -0.50 -30.44 21.98
C THR A 300 -1.95 -30.89 21.80
N ARG A 301 -2.93 -30.15 22.33
CA ARG A 301 -4.35 -30.42 22.09
C ARG A 301 -4.69 -30.32 20.61
N TRP A 302 -4.02 -29.46 19.83
CA TRP A 302 -4.24 -29.38 18.39
C TRP A 302 -3.71 -30.58 17.62
N HIS A 303 -2.69 -31.27 18.15
CA HIS A 303 -1.96 -32.32 17.42
C HIS A 303 -2.83 -33.58 17.16
N VAL A 304 -3.90 -33.76 17.92
CA VAL A 304 -4.82 -34.90 17.74
C VAL A 304 -5.75 -34.74 16.55
N LEU A 305 -6.02 -33.50 16.13
CA LEU A 305 -6.98 -33.17 15.06
C LEU A 305 -6.49 -33.65 13.69
N LYS A 306 -7.42 -34.15 12.86
CA LYS A 306 -7.17 -34.48 11.45
C LYS A 306 -6.58 -33.30 10.67
N ALA A 307 -7.12 -32.10 10.86
CA ALA A 307 -6.62 -30.89 10.24
C ALA A 307 -5.15 -30.60 10.58
N TYR A 308 -4.71 -30.87 11.82
CA TYR A 308 -3.30 -30.67 12.21
C TYR A 308 -2.40 -31.71 11.53
N LYS A 309 -2.76 -32.99 11.63
CA LYS A 309 -1.99 -34.11 11.06
C LYS A 309 -1.82 -34.04 9.54
N SER A 310 -2.75 -33.37 8.86
CA SER A 310 -2.73 -33.17 7.40
C SER A 310 -2.18 -31.80 6.96
N GLY A 311 -1.70 -30.96 7.88
CA GLY A 311 -1.18 -29.62 7.58
C GLY A 311 -2.26 -28.61 7.14
N ARG A 312 -3.54 -28.93 7.32
CA ARG A 312 -4.72 -28.14 6.90
C ARG A 312 -5.28 -27.25 8.01
N ILE A 313 -4.39 -26.68 8.81
CA ILE A 313 -4.71 -25.52 9.64
C ILE A 313 -4.14 -24.29 8.96
N TYR A 314 -5.01 -23.36 8.62
CA TYR A 314 -4.66 -22.13 7.92
C TYR A 314 -5.02 -20.92 8.76
N VAL A 315 -4.18 -19.90 8.69
CA VAL A 315 -4.52 -18.57 9.20
C VAL A 315 -4.96 -17.71 8.02
N VAL A 316 -6.14 -17.11 8.13
CA VAL A 316 -6.70 -16.17 7.15
C VAL A 316 -6.33 -14.76 7.59
N PRO A 317 -5.43 -14.06 6.85
CA PRO A 317 -5.09 -12.67 7.15
C PRO A 317 -6.31 -11.77 6.95
N CYS A 318 -6.72 -11.05 7.98
CA CYS A 318 -7.91 -10.21 7.94
C CYS A 318 -7.65 -8.83 8.54
N TRP A 319 -8.66 -7.96 8.46
CA TRP A 319 -8.62 -6.56 8.89
C TRP A 319 -7.77 -5.66 7.99
N GLY A 320 -7.57 -4.41 8.42
CA GLY A 320 -6.98 -3.37 7.60
C GLY A 320 -5.45 -3.27 7.58
N SER A 321 -4.69 -4.25 8.06
CA SER A 321 -3.22 -4.22 7.83
C SER A 321 -2.93 -4.69 6.40
N ILE A 322 -2.03 -4.01 5.67
CA ILE A 322 -1.60 -4.46 4.33
C ILE A 322 -1.11 -5.91 4.40
N GLY A 323 -1.63 -6.74 3.49
CA GLY A 323 -1.52 -8.19 3.50
C GLY A 323 -2.76 -8.89 4.06
N GLY A 324 -3.69 -8.15 4.68
CA GLY A 324 -5.00 -8.62 5.11
C GLY A 324 -5.94 -8.75 3.92
N VAL A 325 -6.36 -9.97 3.61
CA VAL A 325 -7.14 -10.31 2.40
C VAL A 325 -8.64 -10.40 2.65
N LEU A 326 -9.05 -10.52 3.91
CA LEU A 326 -10.44 -10.68 4.31
C LEU A 326 -10.86 -9.56 5.26
N ASP A 327 -11.94 -8.86 4.92
CA ASP A 327 -12.68 -8.02 5.84
C ASP A 327 -14.16 -8.04 5.43
N TRP A 328 -15.03 -7.45 6.24
CA TRP A 328 -16.36 -7.09 5.77
C TRP A 328 -16.21 -5.97 4.71
N GLY A 329 -17.11 -5.87 3.74
CA GLY A 329 -16.97 -4.90 2.64
C GLY A 329 -16.12 -5.44 1.47
N PRO A 330 -15.57 -4.57 0.60
CA PRO A 330 -15.15 -4.96 -0.76
C PRO A 330 -14.13 -6.09 -0.84
N ARG A 331 -13.37 -6.34 0.24
CA ARG A 331 -12.39 -7.42 0.35
C ARG A 331 -13.00 -8.78 0.72
N ASP A 332 -14.29 -8.88 1.11
CA ASP A 332 -14.95 -10.16 1.44
C ASP A 332 -14.88 -11.14 0.26
N ILE A 333 -15.06 -10.64 -0.97
CA ILE A 333 -14.98 -11.47 -2.17
C ILE A 333 -13.56 -12.03 -2.40
N ILE A 334 -12.52 -11.22 -2.17
CA ILE A 334 -11.12 -11.65 -2.25
C ILE A 334 -10.83 -12.71 -1.19
N GLY A 335 -11.28 -12.48 0.03
CA GLY A 335 -11.14 -13.45 1.12
C GLY A 335 -11.84 -14.78 0.82
N ARG A 336 -12.99 -14.76 0.13
CA ARG A 336 -13.67 -15.98 -0.33
C ARG A 336 -12.87 -16.72 -1.40
N GLU A 337 -12.31 -16.01 -2.37
CA GLU A 337 -11.43 -16.59 -3.40
C GLU A 337 -10.16 -17.22 -2.79
N TYR A 338 -9.56 -16.52 -1.81
CA TYR A 338 -8.43 -17.03 -1.02
C TYR A 338 -8.78 -18.34 -0.31
N ILE A 339 -9.90 -18.39 0.41
CA ILE A 339 -10.34 -19.60 1.14
C ILE A 339 -10.67 -20.73 0.15
N ALA A 340 -11.36 -20.43 -0.95
CA ALA A 340 -11.71 -21.40 -1.99
C ALA A 340 -10.47 -22.09 -2.59
N LYS A 341 -9.45 -21.28 -2.93
CA LYS A 341 -8.19 -21.78 -3.48
C LYS A 341 -7.45 -22.70 -2.50
N LEU A 342 -7.52 -22.41 -1.20
CA LEU A 342 -6.90 -23.25 -0.17
C LEU A 342 -7.63 -24.58 0.03
N LEU A 343 -8.97 -24.58 -0.04
CA LEU A 343 -9.77 -25.80 0.14
C LEU A 343 -9.69 -26.74 -1.06
N TYR A 344 -9.83 -26.20 -2.27
CA TYR A 344 -9.92 -26.99 -3.51
C TYR A 344 -9.08 -26.37 -4.64
N PRO A 345 -7.74 -26.40 -4.56
CA PRO A 345 -6.86 -25.72 -5.51
C PRO A 345 -7.08 -26.14 -6.97
N ASP A 346 -7.45 -27.41 -7.22
CA ASP A 346 -7.72 -27.93 -8.57
C ASP A 346 -9.03 -27.39 -9.14
N VAL A 347 -10.08 -27.32 -8.32
CA VAL A 347 -11.40 -26.79 -8.71
C VAL A 347 -11.31 -25.30 -8.99
N TYR A 348 -10.57 -24.58 -8.14
CA TYR A 348 -10.39 -23.13 -8.25
C TYR A 348 -9.10 -22.75 -8.97
N ARG A 349 -8.53 -23.62 -9.82
CA ARG A 349 -7.25 -23.36 -10.52
C ARG A 349 -7.23 -22.05 -11.31
N GLU A 350 -8.38 -21.66 -11.87
CA GLU A 350 -8.56 -20.44 -12.69
C GLU A 350 -8.92 -19.19 -11.89
N VAL A 351 -8.99 -19.28 -10.56
CA VAL A 351 -9.16 -18.12 -9.67
C VAL A 351 -7.79 -17.56 -9.32
N ASP A 352 -7.58 -16.28 -9.64
CA ASP A 352 -6.39 -15.49 -9.32
C ASP A 352 -6.75 -14.40 -8.30
N TRP A 353 -6.98 -14.83 -7.06
CA TRP A 353 -7.38 -13.93 -5.96
C TRP A 353 -6.36 -12.80 -5.71
N ARG A 354 -5.08 -13.00 -6.06
CA ARG A 354 -4.04 -11.97 -5.90
C ARG A 354 -4.14 -10.92 -7.00
N GLY A 355 -4.34 -11.33 -8.26
CA GLY A 355 -4.63 -10.41 -9.35
C GLY A 355 -5.94 -9.65 -9.14
N ASP A 356 -6.96 -10.32 -8.60
CA ASP A 356 -8.23 -9.67 -8.25
C ASP A 356 -8.07 -8.67 -7.08
N MET A 357 -7.20 -8.96 -6.11
CA MET A 357 -6.82 -8.01 -5.06
C MET A 357 -6.06 -6.79 -5.62
N GLU A 358 -5.05 -7.01 -6.46
CA GLU A 358 -4.33 -5.92 -7.16
C GLU A 358 -5.31 -5.02 -7.92
N TYR A 359 -6.21 -5.62 -8.70
CA TYR A 359 -7.24 -4.89 -9.44
C TYR A 359 -8.16 -4.07 -8.53
N LEU A 360 -8.66 -4.67 -7.44
CA LEU A 360 -9.51 -4.00 -6.47
C LEU A 360 -8.83 -2.76 -5.89
N LEU A 361 -7.57 -2.91 -5.46
CA LEU A 361 -6.81 -1.83 -4.86
C LEU A 361 -6.51 -0.71 -5.86
N GLU A 362 -6.09 -1.05 -7.07
CA GLU A 362 -5.75 -0.06 -8.10
C GLU A 362 -7.00 0.71 -8.57
N HIS A 363 -8.08 0.00 -8.89
CA HIS A 363 -9.22 0.58 -9.60
C HIS A 363 -10.29 1.20 -8.70
N PHE A 364 -10.37 0.76 -7.44
CA PHE A 364 -11.36 1.29 -6.50
C PHE A 364 -10.72 2.08 -5.36
N TYR A 365 -9.56 1.64 -4.85
CA TYR A 365 -8.91 2.29 -3.71
C TYR A 365 -7.88 3.35 -4.14
N GLY A 366 -7.39 3.27 -5.39
CA GLY A 366 -6.33 4.15 -5.88
C GLY A 366 -4.97 3.84 -5.27
N ILE A 367 -4.76 2.59 -4.84
CA ILE A 367 -3.55 2.13 -4.17
C ILE A 367 -2.82 1.10 -5.05
N ASP A 368 -1.53 1.31 -5.27
CA ASP A 368 -0.67 0.37 -5.99
C ASP A 368 0.11 -0.51 -5.01
N ILE A 369 -0.48 -1.66 -4.66
CA ILE A 369 0.16 -2.72 -3.86
C ILE A 369 0.15 -4.00 -4.68
N PRO A 370 1.34 -4.55 -4.99
CA PRO A 370 1.43 -5.69 -5.88
C PRO A 370 1.15 -7.01 -5.14
N LYS A 371 0.91 -8.09 -5.89
CA LYS A 371 0.57 -9.43 -5.40
C LYS A 371 1.59 -10.02 -4.44
N GLN A 372 2.85 -9.58 -4.53
CA GLN A 372 3.93 -9.97 -3.64
C GLN A 372 3.68 -9.55 -2.18
N ALA A 373 2.78 -8.59 -1.93
CA ALA A 373 2.39 -8.17 -0.58
C ALA A 373 1.46 -9.18 0.13
N PHE A 374 0.91 -10.17 -0.59
CA PHE A 374 -0.10 -11.09 -0.08
C PHE A 374 0.38 -12.54 -0.07
N ALA A 375 0.20 -13.21 1.07
CA ALA A 375 0.58 -14.60 1.27
C ALA A 375 -0.55 -15.45 1.83
N ALA A 376 -0.45 -16.76 1.60
CA ALA A 376 -1.25 -17.76 2.29
C ALA A 376 -0.45 -18.45 3.38
N TYR A 377 -1.10 -18.80 4.48
CA TYR A 377 -0.43 -19.25 5.71
C TYR A 377 -1.03 -20.56 6.21
N SER A 378 -0.21 -21.61 6.24
CA SER A 378 -0.49 -22.90 6.86
C SER A 378 0.34 -23.06 8.15
N ILE A 379 -0.04 -24.04 8.97
CA ILE A 379 0.73 -24.52 10.12
C ILE A 379 2.11 -25.08 9.76
N GLU A 380 2.38 -25.38 8.49
CA GLU A 380 3.68 -25.91 8.02
C GLU A 380 4.45 -24.92 7.12
N TRP A 381 3.73 -24.26 6.21
CA TRP A 381 4.32 -23.43 5.16
C TRP A 381 3.65 -22.06 5.06
N LYS A 382 4.35 -21.13 4.41
CA LYS A 382 3.79 -19.89 3.89
C LYS A 382 3.97 -19.87 2.38
N GLU A 383 2.94 -19.48 1.66
CA GLU A 383 2.96 -19.36 0.21
C GLU A 383 3.09 -17.88 -0.18
N ILE A 384 4.15 -17.56 -0.89
CA ILE A 384 4.48 -16.21 -1.36
C ILE A 384 4.43 -16.15 -2.89
N VAL A 385 4.52 -14.94 -3.44
CA VAL A 385 4.73 -14.72 -4.87
C VAL A 385 6.11 -14.13 -5.07
N ASP A 386 6.89 -14.69 -5.99
CA ASP A 386 8.18 -14.12 -6.36
C ASP A 386 8.02 -12.91 -7.31
N PRO A 387 9.07 -12.11 -7.52
CA PRO A 387 9.01 -10.98 -8.47
C PRO A 387 8.64 -11.35 -9.91
N LEU A 388 8.83 -12.61 -10.34
CA LEU A 388 8.41 -13.10 -11.66
C LEU A 388 6.92 -13.48 -11.71
N GLY A 389 6.23 -13.51 -10.56
CA GLY A 389 4.82 -13.86 -10.45
C GLY A 389 4.58 -15.35 -10.16
N ASN A 390 5.61 -16.14 -9.86
CA ASN A 390 5.45 -17.54 -9.50
C ASN A 390 5.02 -17.67 -8.05
N VAL A 391 4.14 -18.64 -7.79
CA VAL A 391 3.72 -19.01 -6.44
C VAL A 391 4.76 -19.97 -5.83
N VAL A 392 5.32 -19.61 -4.68
CA VAL A 392 6.39 -20.37 -4.02
C VAL A 392 5.97 -20.70 -2.59
N LYS A 393 5.95 -21.99 -2.23
CA LYS A 393 5.77 -22.45 -0.85
C LYS A 393 7.13 -22.51 -0.16
N VAL A 394 7.26 -21.76 0.92
CA VAL A 394 8.44 -21.74 1.81
C VAL A 394 8.05 -22.26 3.19
N PRO A 395 9.01 -22.75 4.00
CA PRO A 395 8.75 -23.06 5.40
C PRO A 395 8.11 -21.86 6.12
N ARG A 396 7.14 -22.10 7.02
CA ARG A 396 6.43 -20.98 7.70
C ARG A 396 7.38 -20.03 8.43
N LYS A 397 8.49 -20.58 8.96
CA LYS A 397 9.59 -19.83 9.57
C LYS A 397 10.82 -19.95 8.69
N VAL A 398 11.16 -18.88 8.00
CA VAL A 398 12.39 -18.76 7.19
C VAL A 398 13.50 -18.18 8.07
N LYS A 399 14.52 -19.00 8.36
CA LYS A 399 15.66 -18.69 9.22
C LYS A 399 17.00 -18.74 8.47
N LYS A 400 17.10 -19.56 7.43
CA LYS A 400 18.32 -19.78 6.66
C LYS A 400 18.08 -19.44 5.19
N VAL A 401 18.66 -18.35 4.73
CA VAL A 401 18.52 -17.90 3.35
C VAL A 401 19.87 -17.89 2.65
N VAL A 402 19.87 -18.36 1.40
CA VAL A 402 20.97 -18.11 0.47
C VAL A 402 20.52 -17.00 -0.48
N ASP A 403 21.13 -15.82 -0.40
CA ASP A 403 20.84 -14.69 -1.30
C ASP A 403 22.00 -14.44 -2.27
N LEU A 404 21.73 -14.64 -3.56
CA LEU A 404 22.73 -14.49 -4.63
C LEU A 404 22.66 -13.16 -5.40
N ILE A 405 21.79 -12.23 -5.00
CA ILE A 405 21.47 -11.04 -5.80
C ILE A 405 20.97 -9.80 -5.04
N SER A 406 20.19 -9.93 -3.95
CA SER A 406 19.48 -8.84 -3.27
C SER A 406 20.02 -8.46 -1.89
N TYR A 407 21.28 -8.77 -1.61
CA TYR A 407 21.94 -8.58 -0.30
C TYR A 407 21.92 -7.14 0.26
N LEU A 408 21.81 -6.09 -0.57
CA LEU A 408 21.62 -4.73 -0.06
C LEU A 408 20.18 -4.44 0.37
N SER A 409 19.20 -5.06 -0.28
CA SER A 409 17.83 -5.07 0.21
C SER A 409 17.75 -5.82 1.55
N ASP A 410 18.46 -6.95 1.72
CA ASP A 410 18.53 -7.63 3.02
C ASP A 410 19.14 -6.76 4.12
N LEU A 411 20.19 -5.98 3.80
CA LEU A 411 20.75 -4.99 4.71
C LEU A 411 19.71 -3.93 5.08
N ALA A 412 19.07 -3.33 4.07
CA ALA A 412 18.03 -2.32 4.27
C ALA A 412 16.89 -2.83 5.15
N LEU A 413 16.53 -4.11 5.02
CA LEU A 413 15.49 -4.77 5.78
C LEU A 413 15.93 -5.23 7.18
N GLY A 414 17.22 -5.15 7.51
CA GLY A 414 17.76 -5.56 8.80
C GLY A 414 17.67 -7.06 9.04
N VAL A 415 17.86 -7.88 8.00
CA VAL A 415 17.70 -9.35 8.04
C VAL A 415 18.98 -10.11 7.68
N MET A 416 20.13 -9.43 7.72
CA MET A 416 21.44 -10.00 7.41
C MET A 416 21.81 -11.21 8.28
N ASP A 417 21.23 -11.33 9.47
CA ASP A 417 21.40 -12.45 10.41
C ASP A 417 20.80 -13.78 9.89
N ARG A 418 19.91 -13.71 8.90
CA ARG A 418 19.28 -14.89 8.29
C ARG A 418 20.07 -15.49 7.14
N LEU A 419 21.12 -14.81 6.68
CA LEU A 419 21.91 -15.22 5.51
C LEU A 419 22.92 -16.30 5.90
N VAL A 420 22.74 -17.51 5.38
CA VAL A 420 23.69 -18.63 5.52
C VAL A 420 24.59 -18.80 4.29
N GLY A 421 24.24 -18.14 3.18
CA GLY A 421 25.09 -18.07 2.01
C GLY A 421 24.83 -16.81 1.20
N VAL A 422 25.88 -16.25 0.60
CA VAL A 422 25.78 -15.03 -0.20
C VAL A 422 26.50 -15.14 -1.52
N SER A 423 26.11 -14.31 -2.48
CA SER A 423 26.87 -14.09 -3.71
C SER A 423 28.32 -13.72 -3.41
N LYS A 424 29.28 -14.22 -4.20
CA LYS A 424 30.69 -13.78 -4.15
C LYS A 424 30.85 -12.27 -4.38
N TYR A 425 29.86 -11.62 -5.01
CA TYR A 425 29.85 -10.18 -5.22
C TYR A 425 29.46 -9.39 -3.96
N ALA A 426 28.63 -9.95 -3.09
CA ALA A 426 28.29 -9.34 -1.80
C ALA A 426 29.55 -9.09 -0.95
N LYS A 427 30.52 -10.01 -1.02
CA LYS A 427 31.82 -9.89 -0.33
C LYS A 427 32.72 -8.76 -0.83
N LYS A 428 32.36 -8.11 -1.93
CA LYS A 428 33.08 -6.98 -2.53
C LYS A 428 32.27 -5.68 -2.48
N ASN A 429 31.06 -5.73 -1.96
CA ASN A 429 30.18 -4.57 -1.91
C ASN A 429 30.69 -3.56 -0.86
N PRO A 430 30.97 -2.29 -1.22
CA PRO A 430 31.61 -1.33 -0.32
C PRO A 430 30.73 -0.97 0.89
N VAL A 431 29.41 -0.91 0.73
CA VAL A 431 28.47 -0.65 1.84
C VAL A 431 28.50 -1.83 2.81
N LEU A 432 28.33 -3.06 2.32
CA LEU A 432 28.35 -4.26 3.18
C LEU A 432 29.68 -4.43 3.91
N LEU A 433 30.80 -4.14 3.26
CA LEU A 433 32.12 -4.27 3.89
C LEU A 433 32.33 -3.31 5.07
N LYS A 434 31.67 -2.15 5.06
CA LYS A 434 31.73 -1.17 6.15
C LYS A 434 30.70 -1.45 7.24
N VAL A 435 29.45 -1.69 6.83
CA VAL A 435 28.30 -1.80 7.76
C VAL A 435 28.16 -3.20 8.34
N TYR A 436 28.48 -4.24 7.55
CA TYR A 436 28.36 -5.63 7.96
C TYR A 436 29.61 -6.44 7.61
N PRO A 437 30.78 -6.18 8.26
CA PRO A 437 32.05 -6.83 7.91
C PRO A 437 32.02 -8.36 7.93
N LYS A 438 31.14 -8.95 8.75
CA LYS A 438 30.86 -10.40 8.82
C LYS A 438 30.41 -11.00 7.49
N ILE A 439 30.03 -10.19 6.50
CA ILE A 439 29.73 -10.65 5.13
C ILE A 439 30.86 -11.47 4.51
N LYS A 440 32.12 -11.20 4.91
CA LYS A 440 33.29 -11.96 4.44
C LYS A 440 33.26 -13.42 4.89
N ASP A 441 32.73 -13.67 6.08
CA ASP A 441 32.73 -14.97 6.74
C ASP A 441 31.53 -15.82 6.33
N ILE A 442 30.45 -15.21 5.84
CA ILE A 442 29.29 -15.95 5.32
C ILE A 442 29.74 -16.79 4.12
N PRO A 443 29.44 -18.10 4.08
CA PRO A 443 29.77 -18.97 2.94
C PRO A 443 29.25 -18.43 1.61
N SER A 444 29.89 -18.83 0.50
CA SER A 444 29.44 -18.45 -0.84
C SER A 444 29.38 -19.65 -1.77
N PRO A 445 28.19 -20.04 -2.25
CA PRO A 445 28.08 -21.05 -3.30
C PRO A 445 28.34 -20.46 -4.70
N GLY A 446 28.91 -19.26 -4.82
CA GLY A 446 29.22 -18.62 -6.11
C GLY A 446 28.35 -17.39 -6.37
N SER A 447 27.71 -17.30 -7.54
CA SER A 447 26.78 -16.22 -7.90
C SER A 447 25.66 -16.71 -8.79
N SER A 448 24.62 -15.90 -9.00
CA SER A 448 23.51 -16.23 -9.91
C SER A 448 23.93 -16.66 -11.34
N PHE A 449 25.14 -16.29 -11.78
CA PHE A 449 25.69 -16.69 -13.09
C PHE A 449 26.42 -18.05 -13.08
N LYS A 450 26.92 -18.47 -11.91
CA LYS A 450 27.64 -19.74 -11.70
C LYS A 450 27.51 -20.14 -10.22
N VAL A 451 26.58 -21.04 -9.94
CA VAL A 451 26.33 -21.61 -8.61
C VAL A 451 26.99 -22.98 -8.50
N ASN A 452 27.62 -23.26 -7.36
CA ASN A 452 28.04 -24.60 -6.95
C ASN A 452 26.90 -25.22 -6.13
N ILE A 453 26.25 -26.24 -6.69
CA ILE A 453 25.07 -26.89 -6.11
C ILE A 453 25.41 -27.66 -4.83
N GLU A 454 26.55 -28.35 -4.79
CA GLU A 454 26.99 -29.13 -3.61
C GLU A 454 27.24 -28.20 -2.41
N VAL A 455 27.94 -27.09 -2.64
CA VAL A 455 28.14 -26.08 -1.58
C VAL A 455 26.81 -25.49 -1.14
N LEU A 456 25.89 -25.21 -2.06
CA LEU A 456 24.56 -24.69 -1.73
C LEU A 456 23.77 -25.68 -0.86
N GLU A 457 23.79 -26.96 -1.21
CA GLU A 457 23.11 -28.03 -0.46
C GLU A 457 23.66 -28.17 0.97
N MET A 458 24.99 -28.10 1.14
CA MET A 458 25.64 -28.17 2.45
C MET A 458 25.19 -27.05 3.41
N LEU A 459 24.76 -25.89 2.89
CA LEU A 459 24.24 -24.78 3.71
C LEU A 459 22.86 -25.07 4.30
N ARG A 460 22.14 -26.06 3.77
CA ARG A 460 20.77 -26.44 4.15
C ARG A 460 19.84 -25.22 4.26
N PRO A 461 19.69 -24.41 3.19
CA PRO A 461 18.84 -23.23 3.22
C PRO A 461 17.35 -23.61 3.25
N ASP A 462 16.54 -22.76 3.89
CA ASP A 462 15.08 -22.83 3.83
C ASP A 462 14.56 -22.30 2.50
N VAL A 463 15.32 -21.42 1.83
CA VAL A 463 14.99 -20.79 0.55
C VAL A 463 16.25 -20.21 -0.11
N VAL A 464 16.28 -20.18 -1.44
CA VAL A 464 17.30 -19.53 -2.26
C VAL A 464 16.68 -18.37 -3.04
N ILE A 465 17.31 -17.19 -2.99
CA ILE A 465 16.96 -16.03 -3.81
C ILE A 465 17.99 -15.91 -4.94
N ILE A 466 17.52 -15.97 -6.19
CA ILE A 466 18.41 -16.05 -7.35
C ILE A 466 17.85 -15.32 -8.57
N TRP A 467 18.74 -14.69 -9.34
CA TRP A 467 18.42 -14.31 -10.71
C TRP A 467 18.54 -15.54 -11.62
N PRO A 468 17.46 -16.03 -12.25
CA PRO A 468 17.45 -17.28 -13.01
C PRO A 468 18.16 -17.16 -14.37
N TYR A 469 19.43 -16.73 -14.40
CA TYR A 469 20.21 -16.55 -15.63
C TYR A 469 20.42 -17.87 -16.39
N LYS A 470 20.53 -18.99 -15.67
CA LYS A 470 20.55 -20.34 -16.21
C LYS A 470 19.38 -21.14 -15.64
N PRO A 471 18.31 -21.40 -16.41
CA PRO A 471 17.16 -22.17 -15.93
C PRO A 471 17.54 -23.53 -15.32
N SER A 472 18.52 -24.22 -15.91
CA SER A 472 19.00 -25.52 -15.39
C SER A 472 19.55 -25.47 -13.96
N VAL A 473 20.12 -24.35 -13.52
CA VAL A 473 20.59 -24.18 -12.14
C VAL A 473 19.41 -24.10 -11.17
N VAL A 474 18.33 -23.43 -11.57
CA VAL A 474 17.11 -23.33 -10.78
C VAL A 474 16.46 -24.70 -10.65
N GLU A 475 16.34 -25.45 -11.75
CA GLU A 475 15.80 -26.81 -11.75
C GLU A 475 16.61 -27.76 -10.84
N GLN A 476 17.94 -27.61 -10.81
CA GLN A 476 18.81 -28.39 -9.93
C GLN A 476 18.52 -28.08 -8.46
N ILE A 477 18.34 -26.80 -8.09
CA ILE A 477 18.01 -26.40 -6.71
C ILE A 477 16.61 -26.90 -6.32
N GLU A 478 15.62 -26.76 -7.21
CA GLU A 478 14.25 -27.24 -6.96
C GLU A 478 14.19 -28.77 -6.80
N LYS A 479 15.02 -29.54 -7.53
CA LYS A 479 15.16 -31.00 -7.37
C LYS A 479 15.70 -31.42 -6.00
N LEU A 480 16.43 -30.55 -5.30
CA LEU A 480 16.86 -30.77 -3.91
C LEU A 480 15.73 -30.52 -2.90
N GLY A 481 14.54 -30.10 -3.36
CA GLY A 481 13.42 -29.73 -2.49
C GLY A 481 13.58 -28.35 -1.84
N ILE A 482 14.55 -27.55 -2.30
CA ILE A 482 14.81 -26.20 -1.77
C ILE A 482 13.93 -25.20 -2.54
N PRO A 483 13.06 -24.42 -1.87
CA PRO A 483 12.28 -23.37 -2.50
C PRO A 483 13.17 -22.30 -3.15
N VAL A 484 12.79 -21.85 -4.34
CA VAL A 484 13.53 -20.80 -5.08
C VAL A 484 12.65 -19.58 -5.31
N VAL A 485 13.10 -18.43 -4.82
CA VAL A 485 12.54 -17.11 -5.14
C VAL A 485 13.32 -16.54 -6.33
N LYS A 486 12.65 -16.44 -7.47
CA LYS A 486 13.27 -15.98 -8.73
C LYS A 486 13.09 -14.49 -8.86
N VAL A 487 14.14 -13.77 -9.24
CA VAL A 487 14.09 -12.31 -9.37
C VAL A 487 14.64 -11.82 -10.70
N HIS A 488 13.96 -10.82 -11.26
CA HIS A 488 14.41 -10.01 -12.40
C HIS A 488 14.31 -8.56 -11.98
N LEU A 489 15.39 -7.80 -12.14
CA LEU A 489 15.49 -6.42 -11.69
C LEU A 489 15.86 -5.56 -12.88
N TYR A 490 14.84 -5.14 -13.63
CA TYR A 490 14.92 -4.30 -14.82
C TYR A 490 14.26 -2.94 -14.66
N SER A 491 13.48 -2.71 -13.61
CA SER A 491 12.82 -1.43 -13.34
C SER A 491 12.70 -1.11 -11.85
N TYR A 492 12.30 0.12 -11.55
CA TYR A 492 11.86 0.59 -10.25
C TYR A 492 10.77 -0.31 -9.65
N ASP A 493 9.78 -0.68 -10.45
CA ASP A 493 8.69 -1.55 -10.00
C ASP A 493 9.16 -2.97 -9.72
N ASP A 494 10.19 -3.47 -10.42
CA ASP A 494 10.81 -4.75 -10.07
C ASP A 494 11.47 -4.71 -8.68
N VAL A 495 12.13 -3.60 -8.33
CA VAL A 495 12.70 -3.40 -7.00
C VAL A 495 11.59 -3.32 -5.95
N ARG A 496 10.49 -2.59 -6.22
CA ARG A 496 9.32 -2.55 -5.33
C ARG A 496 8.73 -3.95 -5.10
N ARG A 497 8.53 -4.73 -6.17
CA ARG A 497 8.04 -6.12 -6.08
C ARG A 497 8.98 -7.03 -5.30
N LEU A 498 10.30 -6.89 -5.48
CA LEU A 498 11.31 -7.56 -4.67
C LEU A 498 11.13 -7.21 -3.19
N LEU A 499 11.04 -5.93 -2.85
CA LEU A 499 10.90 -5.50 -1.45
C LEU A 499 9.62 -6.05 -0.81
N TRP A 500 8.48 -6.02 -1.51
CA TRP A 500 7.25 -6.66 -1.02
C TRP A 500 7.44 -8.16 -0.79
N CYS A 501 8.04 -8.87 -1.76
CA CYS A 501 8.33 -10.29 -1.67
C CYS A 501 9.20 -10.62 -0.44
N LEU A 502 10.32 -9.89 -0.27
CA LEU A 502 11.22 -10.05 0.88
C LEU A 502 10.54 -9.68 2.20
N GLY A 503 9.72 -8.62 2.22
CA GLY A 503 8.94 -8.22 3.39
C GLY A 503 8.04 -9.34 3.89
N VAL A 504 7.31 -9.96 2.98
CA VAL A 504 6.46 -11.10 3.29
C VAL A 504 7.32 -12.32 3.67
N LEU A 505 8.37 -12.64 2.90
CA LEU A 505 9.28 -13.77 3.14
C LEU A 505 9.85 -13.73 4.56
N TYR A 506 10.41 -12.59 4.96
CA TYR A 506 11.05 -12.39 6.26
C TYR A 506 10.11 -11.99 7.39
N GLY A 507 8.88 -11.54 7.08
CA GLY A 507 7.93 -11.04 8.07
C GLY A 507 8.24 -9.64 8.57
N VAL A 508 8.74 -8.76 7.69
CA VAL A 508 9.16 -7.38 7.97
C VAL A 508 8.41 -6.35 7.11
N VAL A 509 7.15 -6.65 6.77
CA VAL A 509 6.31 -5.84 5.86
C VAL A 509 6.19 -4.37 6.31
N ASP A 510 6.11 -4.10 7.62
CA ASP A 510 6.05 -2.71 8.14
C ASP A 510 7.34 -1.92 7.82
N ARG A 511 8.51 -2.58 7.76
CA ARG A 511 9.78 -1.94 7.35
C ARG A 511 9.80 -1.69 5.85
N VAL A 512 9.31 -2.64 5.05
CA VAL A 512 9.17 -2.48 3.59
C VAL A 512 8.31 -1.28 3.23
N LYS A 513 7.15 -1.11 3.87
CA LYS A 513 6.26 0.04 3.64
C LYS A 513 7.00 1.38 3.77
N LYS A 514 7.85 1.51 4.79
CA LYS A 514 8.63 2.72 5.03
C LYS A 514 9.70 2.94 3.95
N ILE A 515 10.44 1.89 3.59
CA ILE A 515 11.45 1.96 2.51
C ILE A 515 10.79 2.39 1.20
N ILE A 516 9.70 1.73 0.81
CA ILE A 516 8.97 2.04 -0.43
C ILE A 516 8.40 3.46 -0.38
N ASN A 517 7.84 3.89 0.75
CA ASN A 517 7.38 5.28 0.90
C ASN A 517 8.51 6.29 0.69
N ASP A 518 9.70 6.05 1.23
CA ASP A 518 10.85 6.94 1.00
C ASP A 518 11.32 6.92 -0.45
N MET A 519 11.30 5.74 -1.10
CA MET A 519 11.58 5.60 -2.53
C MET A 519 10.56 6.39 -3.37
N ASP A 520 9.27 6.22 -3.11
CA ASP A 520 8.18 6.88 -3.81
C ASP A 520 8.22 8.40 -3.61
N ASN A 521 8.56 8.88 -2.41
CA ASN A 521 8.72 10.31 -2.13
C ASN A 521 9.86 10.94 -2.92
N LEU A 522 11.02 10.26 -3.02
CA LEU A 522 12.13 10.73 -3.85
C LEU A 522 11.75 10.75 -5.33
N LEU A 523 11.06 9.72 -5.80
CA LEU A 523 10.62 9.66 -7.19
C LEU A 523 9.56 10.72 -7.51
N MET A 524 8.63 10.96 -6.59
CA MET A 524 7.61 12.00 -6.70
C MET A 524 8.24 13.40 -6.75
N LEU A 525 9.26 13.67 -5.91
CA LEU A 525 10.04 14.91 -5.98
C LEU A 525 10.60 15.12 -7.39
N VAL A 526 11.22 14.10 -7.98
CA VAL A 526 11.77 14.20 -9.34
C VAL A 526 10.65 14.45 -10.36
N ARG A 527 9.60 13.62 -10.34
CA ARG A 527 8.45 13.71 -11.26
C ARG A 527 7.82 15.09 -11.27
N GLU A 528 7.57 15.67 -10.09
CA GLU A 528 6.96 16.99 -9.95
C GLU A 528 7.81 18.12 -10.57
N ARG A 529 9.15 18.02 -10.53
CA ARG A 529 10.07 19.02 -11.09
C ARG A 529 10.24 18.94 -12.61
N ILE A 530 9.95 17.78 -13.19
CA ILE A 530 10.15 17.51 -14.63
C ILE A 530 8.84 17.36 -15.42
N LYS A 531 7.67 17.37 -14.76
CA LYS A 531 6.37 17.05 -15.40
C LYS A 531 6.01 17.93 -16.59
N ASP A 532 6.52 19.16 -16.64
CA ASP A 532 6.27 20.16 -17.66
C ASP A 532 7.41 20.26 -18.69
N ILE A 533 8.41 19.39 -18.64
CA ILE A 533 9.49 19.32 -19.65
C ILE A 533 8.96 18.62 -20.91
N PRO A 534 8.86 19.33 -22.05
CA PRO A 534 8.43 18.75 -23.32
C PRO A 534 9.38 17.65 -23.80
N SER A 535 8.87 16.68 -24.55
CA SER A 535 9.65 15.51 -24.99
C SER A 535 10.86 15.88 -25.85
N GLU A 536 10.76 16.94 -26.65
CA GLU A 536 11.82 17.48 -27.50
C GLU A 536 12.94 18.19 -26.72
N LYS A 537 12.67 18.61 -25.49
CA LYS A 537 13.65 19.23 -24.59
C LYS A 537 14.31 18.23 -23.63
N ARG A 538 13.92 16.95 -23.69
CA ARG A 538 14.49 15.93 -22.82
C ARG A 538 15.93 15.63 -23.19
N VAL A 539 16.79 15.57 -22.17
CA VAL A 539 18.23 15.31 -22.36
C VAL A 539 18.44 13.90 -22.92
N ARG A 540 19.18 13.81 -24.02
CA ARG A 540 19.59 12.54 -24.65
C ARG A 540 20.79 11.97 -23.91
N VAL A 541 20.60 10.83 -23.25
CA VAL A 541 21.62 10.22 -22.40
C VAL A 541 22.20 8.98 -23.08
N LEU A 542 23.52 8.87 -23.06
CA LEU A 542 24.26 7.65 -23.37
C LEU A 542 24.88 7.10 -22.09
N TYR A 543 24.45 5.91 -21.68
CA TYR A 543 25.03 5.22 -20.54
C TYR A 543 26.05 4.17 -21.00
N LEU A 544 27.28 4.28 -20.53
CA LEU A 544 28.42 3.43 -20.87
C LEU A 544 28.75 2.48 -19.72
N TRP A 545 28.92 1.20 -20.03
CA TRP A 545 29.17 0.13 -19.07
C TRP A 545 30.67 -0.20 -18.96
N SER A 546 31.05 -1.47 -19.08
CA SER A 546 32.42 -1.94 -18.87
C SER A 546 33.46 -1.47 -19.90
N LYS A 547 33.04 -0.96 -21.06
CA LYS A 547 33.90 -0.37 -22.10
C LYS A 547 33.19 0.83 -22.76
N PRO A 548 33.92 1.80 -23.36
CA PRO A 548 33.31 3.00 -23.96
C PRO A 548 32.34 2.74 -25.12
N THR A 549 32.30 1.52 -25.67
CA THR A 549 31.38 1.10 -26.74
C THR A 549 30.29 0.14 -26.27
N ARG A 550 30.27 -0.22 -24.98
CA ARG A 550 29.27 -1.10 -24.40
C ARG A 550 28.23 -0.28 -23.67
N VAL A 551 27.03 -0.20 -24.23
CA VAL A 551 26.00 0.78 -23.85
C VAL A 551 24.77 0.10 -23.27
N GLN A 552 24.01 0.82 -22.46
CA GLN A 552 22.70 0.37 -21.97
C GLN A 552 21.67 0.44 -23.10
N GLY A 553 21.02 -0.69 -23.44
CA GLY A 553 19.88 -0.73 -24.36
C GLY A 553 18.56 -0.36 -23.67
N GLY A 554 17.43 -0.66 -24.31
CA GLY A 554 16.08 -0.29 -23.84
C GLY A 554 15.55 -1.09 -22.65
N ARG A 555 16.24 -2.14 -22.20
CA ARG A 555 15.80 -3.00 -21.09
C ARG A 555 16.75 -2.97 -19.90
N GLY A 556 16.30 -2.51 -18.74
CA GLY A 556 17.07 -2.63 -17.49
C GLY A 556 17.05 -1.36 -16.66
N THR A 557 17.48 -1.49 -15.40
CA THR A 557 17.31 -0.43 -14.39
C THR A 557 17.98 0.88 -14.76
N MET A 558 19.07 0.86 -15.54
CA MET A 558 19.71 2.09 -16.02
C MET A 558 18.86 2.81 -17.07
N ASN A 559 18.22 2.07 -17.98
CA ASN A 559 17.29 2.69 -18.93
C ASN A 559 16.08 3.27 -18.19
N ASP A 560 15.52 2.49 -17.26
CA ASP A 560 14.39 2.91 -16.45
C ASP A 560 14.72 4.17 -15.63
N ALA A 561 15.89 4.21 -14.98
CA ALA A 561 16.33 5.38 -14.22
C ALA A 561 16.50 6.63 -15.10
N ILE A 562 17.05 6.50 -16.31
CA ILE A 562 17.15 7.62 -17.27
C ILE A 562 15.76 8.15 -17.61
N VAL A 563 14.80 7.28 -17.89
CA VAL A 563 13.43 7.67 -18.24
C VAL A 563 12.71 8.31 -17.05
N LEU A 564 12.81 7.72 -15.86
CA LEU A 564 12.22 8.26 -14.62
C LEU A 564 12.80 9.62 -14.24
N ALA A 565 14.07 9.87 -14.55
CA ALA A 565 14.73 11.15 -14.35
C ALA A 565 14.38 12.20 -15.44
N GLY A 566 13.56 11.83 -16.44
CA GLY A 566 13.12 12.70 -17.52
C GLY A 566 14.04 12.75 -18.73
N GLY A 567 15.01 11.83 -18.85
CA GLY A 567 15.91 11.73 -19.99
C GLY A 567 15.40 10.79 -21.09
N VAL A 568 16.17 10.70 -22.17
CA VAL A 568 15.96 9.76 -23.27
C VAL A 568 17.23 8.94 -23.48
N ASN A 569 17.17 7.63 -23.24
CA ASN A 569 18.28 6.74 -23.58
C ASN A 569 18.40 6.63 -25.11
N VAL A 570 19.51 7.10 -25.67
CA VAL A 570 19.71 7.14 -27.13
C VAL A 570 19.73 5.77 -27.78
N ALA A 571 20.10 4.71 -27.05
CA ALA A 571 20.17 3.35 -27.55
C ALA A 571 18.83 2.59 -27.42
N ALA A 572 17.87 3.09 -26.65
CA ALA A 572 16.66 2.35 -26.30
C ALA A 572 15.78 2.01 -27.50
N LYS A 573 15.64 2.95 -28.45
CA LYS A 573 14.81 2.75 -29.65
C LYS A 573 15.36 1.67 -30.58
N GLU A 574 16.69 1.60 -30.73
CA GLU A 574 17.34 0.61 -31.59
C GLU A 574 17.48 -0.75 -30.91
N PHE A 575 17.55 -0.78 -29.57
CA PHE A 575 17.76 -2.00 -28.79
C PHE A 575 16.73 -2.18 -27.68
N PRO A 576 15.41 -2.21 -27.98
CA PRO A 576 14.36 -2.19 -26.96
C PRO A 576 14.46 -3.34 -25.95
N ASP A 577 14.83 -4.54 -26.42
CA ASP A 577 14.81 -5.75 -25.57
C ASP A 577 16.18 -6.13 -24.98
N LYS A 578 17.21 -5.31 -25.18
CA LYS A 578 18.58 -5.63 -24.74
C LYS A 578 18.98 -4.78 -23.54
N SER A 579 19.67 -5.40 -22.58
CA SER A 579 20.23 -4.68 -21.44
C SER A 579 21.55 -4.00 -21.73
N TYR A 580 22.56 -4.76 -22.14
CA TYR A 580 23.84 -4.19 -22.52
C TYR A 580 24.25 -4.69 -23.90
N VAL A 581 24.57 -3.77 -24.80
CA VAL A 581 24.95 -4.05 -26.18
C VAL A 581 26.28 -3.38 -26.51
N THR A 582 27.12 -4.04 -27.30
CA THR A 582 28.32 -3.40 -27.85
C THR A 582 27.94 -2.79 -29.20
N VAL A 583 28.32 -1.53 -29.42
CA VAL A 583 28.06 -0.80 -30.66
C VAL A 583 29.36 -0.29 -31.28
N ASP A 584 29.35 0.00 -32.56
CA ASP A 584 30.41 0.77 -33.20
C ASP A 584 30.37 2.25 -32.75
N PHE A 585 31.48 2.95 -32.96
CA PHE A 585 31.60 4.34 -32.56
C PHE A 585 30.80 5.29 -33.47
N GLU A 586 30.62 4.94 -34.74
CA GLU A 586 29.83 5.75 -35.68
C GLU A 586 28.38 5.89 -35.23
N ARG A 587 27.80 4.83 -34.65
CA ARG A 587 26.47 4.86 -34.05
C ARG A 587 26.40 5.82 -32.87
N ILE A 588 27.42 5.86 -32.01
CA ILE A 588 27.51 6.82 -30.91
C ILE A 588 27.54 8.26 -31.44
N VAL A 589 28.32 8.52 -32.49
CA VAL A 589 28.36 9.83 -33.15
C VAL A 589 27.00 10.19 -33.75
N LYS A 590 26.31 9.25 -34.41
CA LYS A 590 24.97 9.45 -34.98
C LYS A 590 23.92 9.74 -33.91
N TRP A 591 23.99 9.05 -32.77
CA TRP A 591 23.11 9.33 -31.64
C TRP A 591 23.36 10.70 -31.02
N ASN A 592 24.60 11.19 -31.07
CA ASN A 592 25.02 12.51 -30.59
C ASN A 592 24.38 12.88 -29.24
N PRO A 593 24.67 12.13 -28.15
CA PRO A 593 24.06 12.37 -26.84
C PRO A 593 24.39 13.76 -26.29
N ASP A 594 23.47 14.31 -25.51
CA ASP A 594 23.63 15.55 -24.74
C ASP A 594 24.40 15.31 -23.42
N MET A 595 24.35 14.08 -22.90
CA MET A 595 25.03 13.69 -21.67
C MET A 595 25.53 12.24 -21.75
N ILE A 596 26.73 12.00 -21.24
CA ILE A 596 27.30 10.66 -21.09
C ILE A 596 27.42 10.32 -19.60
N VAL A 597 26.96 9.13 -19.21
CA VAL A 597 27.12 8.56 -17.87
C VAL A 597 27.93 7.28 -17.96
N ILE A 598 28.99 7.18 -17.15
CA ILE A 598 29.91 6.04 -17.11
C ILE A 598 29.66 5.26 -15.82
N TRP A 599 29.49 3.95 -15.96
CA TRP A 599 29.30 3.01 -14.84
C TRP A 599 30.41 3.12 -13.79
N TRP A 600 30.05 3.09 -12.51
CA TRP A 600 31.00 3.21 -11.39
C TRP A 600 32.20 2.25 -11.50
N TRP A 601 31.93 0.96 -11.79
CA TRP A 601 32.96 -0.08 -11.89
C TRP A 601 33.73 -0.10 -13.22
N ALA A 602 33.47 0.85 -14.12
CA ALA A 602 34.25 1.01 -15.33
C ALA A 602 35.70 1.37 -15.01
N LYS A 603 36.65 0.76 -15.72
CA LYS A 603 38.10 1.03 -15.59
C LYS A 603 38.56 2.30 -16.32
N TYR A 604 37.61 3.11 -16.76
CA TYR A 604 37.83 4.39 -17.44
C TYR A 604 36.90 5.43 -16.80
N GLY A 605 37.12 6.70 -17.13
CA GLY A 605 36.35 7.83 -16.61
C GLY A 605 36.19 8.95 -17.63
N PRO A 606 35.63 10.09 -17.20
CA PRO A 606 35.38 11.24 -18.08
C PRO A 606 36.63 11.71 -18.81
N GLU A 607 37.77 11.76 -18.11
CA GLU A 607 39.05 12.21 -18.66
C GLU A 607 39.52 11.40 -19.88
N ASP A 608 39.26 10.08 -19.90
CA ASP A 608 39.64 9.23 -21.02
C ASP A 608 38.86 9.59 -22.29
N LEU A 609 37.60 10.00 -22.14
CA LEU A 609 36.74 10.41 -23.26
C LEU A 609 37.02 11.86 -23.68
N LEU A 610 37.27 12.75 -22.71
CA LEU A 610 37.57 14.16 -22.98
C LEU A 610 38.91 14.34 -23.72
N LYS A 611 39.88 13.45 -23.49
CA LYS A 611 41.21 13.49 -24.12
C LYS A 611 41.31 12.72 -25.43
N ASP A 612 40.36 11.83 -25.74
CA ASP A 612 40.38 11.05 -26.98
C ASP A 612 39.84 11.90 -28.16
N PRO A 613 40.67 12.21 -29.18
CA PRO A 613 40.24 13.00 -30.34
C PRO A 613 39.02 12.44 -31.06
N LYS A 614 38.80 11.10 -31.01
CA LYS A 614 37.62 10.47 -31.63
C LYS A 614 36.32 10.94 -30.99
N TRP A 615 36.34 11.17 -29.67
CA TRP A 615 35.16 11.58 -28.90
C TRP A 615 34.86 13.07 -29.01
N SER A 616 35.81 13.88 -29.47
CA SER A 616 35.66 15.34 -29.62
C SER A 616 34.50 15.77 -30.54
N VAL A 617 34.00 14.89 -31.40
CA VAL A 617 32.86 15.18 -32.29
C VAL A 617 31.49 15.05 -31.58
N VAL A 618 31.43 14.33 -30.46
CA VAL A 618 30.20 14.04 -29.70
C VAL A 618 29.83 15.25 -28.82
N LYS A 619 28.57 15.70 -28.91
CA LYS A 619 28.07 16.90 -28.20
C LYS A 619 28.36 16.87 -26.69
N ALA A 620 28.01 15.78 -25.99
CA ALA A 620 28.29 15.65 -24.56
C ALA A 620 29.76 15.87 -24.19
N VAL A 621 30.70 15.46 -25.05
CA VAL A 621 32.15 15.62 -24.83
C VAL A 621 32.57 17.06 -25.10
N LYS A 622 32.08 17.67 -26.19
CA LYS A 622 32.30 19.10 -26.50
C LYS A 622 31.83 20.02 -25.39
N GLU A 623 30.70 19.70 -24.76
CA GLU A 623 30.08 20.48 -23.69
C GLU A 623 30.55 20.07 -22.29
N GLY A 624 31.46 19.09 -22.18
CA GLY A 624 31.97 18.61 -20.89
C GLY A 624 30.93 17.88 -20.01
N ARG A 625 29.79 17.46 -20.58
CA ARG A 625 28.72 16.73 -19.89
C ARG A 625 28.97 15.21 -19.86
N VAL A 626 30.16 14.84 -19.39
CA VAL A 626 30.60 13.46 -19.23
C VAL A 626 30.81 13.18 -17.75
N TYR A 627 30.01 12.28 -17.19
CA TYR A 627 30.02 12.00 -15.76
C TYR A 627 30.33 10.53 -15.50
N LYS A 628 31.13 10.27 -14.46
CA LYS A 628 31.12 8.97 -13.80
C LYS A 628 30.03 9.03 -12.75
N GLU A 629 29.10 8.08 -12.77
CA GLU A 629 28.12 8.00 -11.69
C GLU A 629 28.84 7.70 -10.37
N PRO A 630 28.34 8.17 -9.22
CA PRO A 630 28.82 7.73 -7.92
C PRO A 630 28.26 6.34 -7.57
N TYR A 631 28.74 5.72 -6.50
CA TYR A 631 28.33 4.36 -6.13
C TYR A 631 26.82 4.30 -5.79
N TYR A 632 26.11 3.36 -6.41
CA TYR A 632 24.76 2.90 -6.05
C TYR A 632 24.65 1.39 -6.28
N GLU A 633 23.71 0.74 -5.61
CA GLU A 633 23.25 -0.58 -6.03
C GLU A 633 22.10 -0.45 -7.01
N HIS A 634 22.36 -0.85 -8.25
CA HIS A 634 21.47 -0.63 -9.39
C HIS A 634 20.17 -1.45 -9.32
N TRP A 635 20.03 -2.26 -8.27
CA TRP A 635 19.02 -3.27 -8.02
C TRP A 635 18.46 -3.20 -6.59
N GLY A 636 18.83 -2.16 -5.83
CA GLY A 636 18.44 -1.96 -4.44
C GLY A 636 17.51 -0.76 -4.22
N PRO A 637 17.09 -0.53 -2.96
CA PRO A 637 16.26 0.62 -2.59
C PRO A 637 16.84 1.99 -2.98
N ASP A 638 18.16 2.10 -3.06
CA ASP A 638 18.88 3.34 -3.40
C ASP A 638 18.83 3.70 -4.90
N LEU A 639 18.17 2.91 -5.74
CA LEU A 639 17.91 3.24 -7.15
C LEU A 639 17.27 4.63 -7.32
N THR A 640 16.39 5.06 -6.40
CA THR A 640 15.73 6.37 -6.49
C THR A 640 16.66 7.55 -6.21
N LEU A 641 17.73 7.33 -5.44
CA LEU A 641 18.79 8.33 -5.30
C LEU A 641 19.55 8.49 -6.62
N PHE A 642 19.79 7.40 -7.36
CA PHE A 642 20.38 7.50 -8.68
C PHE A 642 19.48 8.25 -9.67
N VAL A 643 18.16 8.02 -9.63
CA VAL A 643 17.17 8.79 -10.41
C VAL A 643 17.25 10.28 -10.08
N LEU A 644 17.29 10.64 -8.79
CA LEU A 644 17.45 12.03 -8.36
C LEU A 644 18.77 12.64 -8.86
N TRP A 645 19.88 11.91 -8.73
CA TRP A 645 21.19 12.36 -9.21
C TRP A 645 21.19 12.62 -10.72
N LEU A 646 20.61 11.70 -11.50
CA LEU A 646 20.44 11.87 -12.95
C LEU A 646 19.62 13.13 -13.27
N ALA A 647 18.50 13.34 -12.57
CA ALA A 647 17.65 14.50 -12.77
C ALA A 647 18.37 15.82 -12.45
N CYS A 648 19.14 15.87 -11.36
CA CYS A 648 19.98 17.01 -11.01
C CYS A 648 21.05 17.30 -12.09
N LYS A 649 21.64 16.27 -12.72
CA LYS A 649 22.63 16.44 -13.80
C LYS A 649 22.01 16.83 -15.14
N MET A 650 20.80 16.35 -15.42
CA MET A 650 20.10 16.68 -16.66
C MET A 650 19.51 18.10 -16.61
N TYR A 651 18.96 18.50 -15.47
CA TYR A 651 18.17 19.72 -15.30
C TYR A 651 18.58 20.56 -14.09
N PRO A 652 19.85 21.01 -13.99
CA PRO A 652 20.39 21.65 -12.78
C PRO A 652 19.54 22.84 -12.27
N ASP A 653 19.00 23.67 -13.17
CA ASP A 653 18.18 24.83 -12.80
C ASP A 653 16.91 24.45 -12.01
N ARG A 654 16.35 23.26 -12.31
CA ARG A 654 15.11 22.75 -11.69
C ARG A 654 15.33 22.14 -10.31
N PHE A 655 16.58 21.87 -9.97
CA PHE A 655 17.00 21.22 -8.74
C PHE A 655 18.08 22.03 -8.01
N SER A 656 18.16 23.34 -8.25
CA SER A 656 19.17 24.23 -7.67
C SER A 656 19.06 24.38 -6.15
N ASP A 657 17.86 24.13 -5.60
CA ASP A 657 17.55 24.09 -4.16
C ASP A 657 17.86 22.73 -3.51
N ILE A 658 18.19 21.70 -4.29
CA ILE A 658 18.38 20.35 -3.78
C ILE A 658 19.83 20.11 -3.38
N ASN A 659 20.06 19.88 -2.09
CA ASN A 659 21.30 19.31 -1.59
C ASN A 659 21.28 17.78 -1.69
N PHE A 660 21.78 17.25 -2.80
CA PHE A 660 21.80 15.80 -3.04
C PHE A 660 22.51 15.01 -1.92
N MET A 661 23.67 15.50 -1.46
CA MET A 661 24.48 14.77 -0.46
C MET A 661 23.77 14.66 0.88
N GLU A 662 23.02 15.68 1.29
CA GLU A 662 22.22 15.66 2.51
C GLU A 662 21.08 14.64 2.42
N ILE A 663 20.35 14.63 1.31
CA ILE A 663 19.29 13.65 1.05
C ILE A 663 19.86 12.23 1.04
N ALA A 664 20.95 12.00 0.31
CA ALA A 664 21.59 10.69 0.22
C ALA A 664 22.14 10.23 1.58
N ASN A 665 22.77 11.11 2.36
CA ASN A 665 23.24 10.82 3.72
C ASN A 665 22.09 10.43 4.65
N LYS A 666 20.97 11.15 4.61
CA LYS A 666 19.79 10.82 5.41
C LYS A 666 19.22 9.45 5.04
N TYR A 667 19.08 9.19 3.73
CA TYR A 667 18.57 7.91 3.23
C TYR A 667 19.48 6.73 3.61
N TYR A 668 20.79 6.86 3.38
CA TYR A 668 21.75 5.81 3.70
C TYR A 668 21.88 5.59 5.21
N MET A 669 21.78 6.64 6.03
CA MET A 669 21.81 6.50 7.48
C MET A 669 20.58 5.74 7.99
N GLU A 670 19.38 6.05 7.50
CA GLU A 670 18.14 5.38 7.91
C GLU A 670 18.13 3.90 7.49
N TRP A 671 18.50 3.60 6.25
CA TRP A 671 18.32 2.26 5.69
C TRP A 671 19.55 1.37 5.78
N TYR A 672 20.75 1.94 5.70
CA TYR A 672 22.01 1.20 5.71
C TYR A 672 22.90 1.51 6.91
N GLY A 673 22.53 2.44 7.80
CA GLY A 673 23.31 2.76 8.99
C GLY A 673 24.68 3.39 8.73
N ILE A 674 24.87 4.03 7.58
CA ILE A 674 26.12 4.71 7.19
C ILE A 674 25.82 6.00 6.44
N LEU A 675 26.72 6.98 6.48
CA LEU A 675 26.58 8.17 5.62
C LEU A 675 26.95 7.80 4.17
N TYR A 676 26.16 8.29 3.22
CA TYR A 676 26.48 8.14 1.79
C TYR A 676 27.86 8.71 1.43
N SER A 677 28.23 9.85 2.03
CA SER A 677 29.56 10.47 1.87
C SER A 677 30.73 9.57 2.26
N GLU A 678 30.51 8.59 3.13
CA GLU A 678 31.54 7.63 3.52
C GLU A 678 31.74 6.53 2.47
N VAL A 679 30.74 6.24 1.64
CA VAL A 679 30.84 5.21 0.58
C VAL A 679 31.07 5.82 -0.80
N ALA A 680 30.62 7.06 -1.02
CA ALA A 680 30.79 7.79 -2.28
C ALA A 680 32.24 8.16 -2.61
N SER A 681 33.12 8.25 -1.60
CA SER A 681 34.55 8.60 -1.73
C SER A 681 35.48 7.40 -1.93
N ALA A 682 34.95 6.18 -2.01
CA ALA A 682 35.74 4.95 -2.12
C ALA A 682 36.11 4.54 -3.56
N GLY A 683 36.13 5.47 -4.52
CA GLY A 683 36.36 5.20 -5.94
C GLY A 683 37.34 6.14 -6.61
#